data_AF-A0A4T0I209-F1
#
_entry.id   AF-A0A4T0I209-F1
#
_cell.length_a   1.000
_cell.length_b   1.000
_cell.length_c   1.000
_cell.angle_alpha   90.00
_cell.angle_beta   90.00
_cell.angle_gamma   90.00
#
_symmetry.space_group_name_H-M   'P 1'
#
loop_
_entity.id
_entity.type
_entity.pdbx_description
1 polymer ?
#
loop_
_entity_poly.entity_id
_entity_poly.type
_entity_poly.pdbx_seq_one_letter_code
_entity_poly.pdbx_strand_id
1 'polypeptide(L)'
;MEAQSKPISGRAIAIAHTSFSSAAFISALIVGCYFHYQKLCRNSVARYPVEWFPSVSTTIGDFHPERSVFQLLIATCACPRFITIFLNWKECEKSSKAIADTHAILGLIRTFSCGGWSFITSTDNSTAHDIFMLIYILSNIIYMPLGFSLTRKKSLRIVRGLTSFYFIASLFPMFYTYFQHKTNKIPGAYTTYAFYEWGLIAADVIFDSVFISDLANVYIHMCNSSEPSSLNLQDDSTQSVDNSQVKAVTTQLFRQYHWFMALNPRVKNTMKILNYIANTVLSLIWWTNFTALPLCIFYYSVWSLSFAGQEGLMLVTLSSSLVTLKGVRVFASSSNGKTVLTMFSLLGVFASKLEFPVLKLAAVTMAVIAQTIQISSEWYTSNDENCITYLVLGLLLHSVSKLIANSNNPFWPIMNNSNGGHIYLGLILGFTALIVRRYIVTSVVELNNTKYKNDHNCYLVGAGLGSYIWALHTYLSDPSTLLSWSWTGFPIQGPHPIYHSTVIVVGFVIGMLSPKLLATSRVWHFFGTWCLGLCYYYDGWVSAGGAFGCAIFYPSLATTVFSSIRAYTPGRTLGAVFGTYTVLVVAHTFTVAYEFVPLGFLLRERSHLVMMTANIIIWCSLPKSNARTNNFERNGLFNIYVKVLLLGTIIASHLILKHRSENMTTIKPYHADQQLITSGIWTVHFGMDDAMQDSQVRMRDLIREAEVDVVGLLETELQSIVFGNRNMAQYIAEDLGYYVDYGPPSHKHTWGAVLLSKFPILASEHHLLPSPQGELAPAIFAELNVYGKTVHTMVSHNGQEESPLDRELQTTEIARIISKTYPDPVLFLGYLVTKPHEERPAPYRILFEDGQLLDVEPLDRRRWCEYIGYRSMRKVAYARISHSSVTDTELQVAKFKLYEPDEVYHPQYDWYNFLDENDVAVEHRFSKAFEGKGMKGHKHALSIPIYYQEAASFE
;
A
#
# COMPACT_ATOMS: atom_id res chain seq x y z
N MET A 1 -57.98 42.51 13.03
CA MET A 1 -57.30 41.61 13.99
C MET A 1 -56.53 40.59 13.17
N GLU A 2 -55.28 40.88 12.83
CA GLU A 2 -54.42 39.88 12.19
C GLU A 2 -53.98 38.87 13.24
N ALA A 3 -54.22 37.59 12.97
CA ALA A 3 -53.76 36.50 13.81
C ALA A 3 -52.21 36.47 13.77
N GLN A 4 -51.56 37.02 14.80
CA GLN A 4 -50.13 36.82 15.01
C GLN A 4 -49.87 35.32 15.14
N SER A 5 -49.22 34.72 14.14
CA SER A 5 -48.81 33.32 14.18
C SER A 5 -47.92 33.08 15.40
N LYS A 6 -48.29 32.14 16.28
CA LYS A 6 -47.44 31.76 17.42
C LYS A 6 -46.07 31.31 16.90
N PRO A 7 -44.95 31.84 17.43
CA PRO A 7 -43.63 31.42 16.99
C PRO A 7 -43.35 29.96 17.35
N ILE A 8 -42.68 29.24 16.45
CA ILE A 8 -42.25 27.86 16.71
C ILE A 8 -40.95 27.93 17.51
N SER A 9 -40.94 27.32 18.70
CA SER A 9 -39.74 27.30 19.56
C SER A 9 -38.71 26.29 19.04
N GLY A 10 -37.46 26.73 18.88
CA GLY A 10 -36.32 25.86 18.56
C GLY A 10 -36.10 24.76 19.60
N ARG A 11 -36.44 25.04 20.87
CA ARG A 11 -36.44 24.05 21.95
C ARG A 11 -37.41 22.90 21.69
N ALA A 12 -38.62 23.21 21.23
CA ALA A 12 -39.65 22.20 20.95
C ALA A 12 -39.22 21.29 19.78
N ILE A 13 -38.56 21.86 18.76
CA ILE A 13 -38.01 21.11 17.63
C ILE A 13 -36.89 20.16 18.07
N ALA A 14 -35.96 20.64 18.91
CA ALA A 14 -34.89 19.79 19.46
C ALA A 14 -35.43 18.67 20.37
N ILE A 15 -36.48 18.96 21.17
CA ILE A 15 -37.18 17.93 21.96
C ILE A 15 -37.78 16.87 21.04
N ALA A 16 -38.47 17.28 19.98
CA ALA A 16 -39.05 16.35 19.01
C ALA A 16 -37.99 15.45 18.37
N HIS A 17 -36.86 16.01 17.94
CA HIS A 17 -35.71 15.25 17.42
C HIS A 17 -35.23 14.19 18.41
N THR A 18 -34.88 14.59 19.64
CA THR A 18 -34.37 13.67 20.65
C THR A 18 -35.40 12.60 21.02
N SER A 19 -36.66 12.98 21.19
CA SER A 19 -37.74 12.04 21.54
C SER A 19 -37.99 11.01 20.44
N PHE A 20 -38.07 11.40 19.16
CA PHE A 20 -38.27 10.45 18.07
C PHE A 20 -37.06 9.55 17.86
N SER A 21 -35.84 10.09 17.97
CA SER A 21 -34.60 9.30 17.88
C SER A 21 -34.52 8.25 18.99
N SER A 22 -34.73 8.64 20.25
CA SER A 22 -34.76 7.71 21.38
C SER A 22 -35.88 6.67 21.23
N ALA A 23 -37.08 7.11 20.85
CA ALA A 23 -38.22 6.22 20.67
C ALA A 23 -37.97 5.17 19.57
N ALA A 24 -37.31 5.54 18.47
CA ALA A 24 -36.99 4.61 17.38
C ALA A 24 -36.17 3.41 17.88
N PHE A 25 -35.03 3.68 18.53
CA PHE A 25 -34.12 2.63 19.01
C PHE A 25 -34.70 1.81 20.17
N ILE A 26 -35.34 2.48 21.15
CA ILE A 26 -35.92 1.79 22.32
C ILE A 26 -37.09 0.90 21.88
N SER A 27 -37.97 1.40 21.02
CA SER A 27 -39.13 0.63 20.56
C SER A 27 -38.69 -0.55 19.70
N ALA A 28 -37.69 -0.38 18.84
CA ALA A 28 -37.12 -1.48 18.05
C ALA A 28 -36.56 -2.59 18.93
N LEU A 29 -35.79 -2.24 19.97
CA LEU A 29 -35.23 -3.21 20.90
C LEU A 29 -36.32 -3.94 21.70
N ILE A 30 -37.32 -3.22 22.22
CA ILE A 30 -38.41 -3.82 22.99
C ILE A 30 -39.24 -4.78 22.11
N VAL A 31 -39.63 -4.32 20.91
CA VAL A 31 -40.44 -5.13 19.98
C VAL A 31 -39.63 -6.33 19.49
N GLY A 32 -38.36 -6.14 19.14
CA GLY A 32 -37.47 -7.22 18.69
C GLY A 32 -37.22 -8.27 19.78
N CYS A 33 -36.98 -7.84 21.03
CA CYS A 33 -36.85 -8.76 22.16
C CYS A 33 -38.17 -9.48 22.49
N TYR A 34 -39.33 -8.89 22.21
CA TYR A 34 -40.62 -9.54 22.44
C TYR A 34 -40.95 -10.60 21.38
N PHE A 35 -40.74 -10.29 20.09
CA PHE A 35 -41.14 -11.19 18.99
C PHE A 35 -40.01 -12.10 18.48
N HIS A 36 -38.75 -11.64 18.46
CA HIS A 36 -37.66 -12.29 17.71
C HIS A 36 -36.35 -12.46 18.49
N TYR A 37 -36.36 -12.39 19.82
CA TYR A 37 -35.15 -12.44 20.65
C TYR A 37 -34.11 -13.50 20.26
N GLN A 38 -34.51 -14.78 20.19
CA GLN A 38 -33.57 -15.86 19.84
C GLN A 38 -33.03 -15.76 18.41
N LYS A 39 -33.80 -15.17 17.49
CA LYS A 39 -33.38 -14.96 16.10
C LYS A 39 -32.41 -13.78 16.00
N LEU A 40 -32.64 -12.71 16.76
CA LEU A 40 -31.77 -11.54 16.81
C LEU A 40 -30.40 -11.83 17.43
N CYS A 41 -30.33 -12.79 18.36
CA CYS A 41 -29.08 -13.24 18.98
C CYS A 41 -28.35 -14.35 18.19
N ARG A 42 -28.70 -14.57 16.91
CA ARG A 42 -28.03 -15.58 16.05
C ARG A 42 -27.06 -14.90 15.09
N ASN A 43 -25.81 -15.39 15.04
CA ASN A 43 -24.80 -14.95 14.08
C ASN A 43 -24.13 -16.16 13.37
N SER A 44 -23.06 -15.91 12.60
CA SER A 44 -22.33 -16.93 11.83
C SER A 44 -21.46 -17.88 12.66
N VAL A 45 -21.19 -17.54 13.92
CA VAL A 45 -20.30 -18.28 14.84
C VAL A 45 -21.08 -18.99 15.93
N ALA A 46 -22.03 -18.30 16.56
CA ALA A 46 -22.74 -18.77 17.74
C ALA A 46 -24.21 -18.28 17.77
N ARG A 47 -24.97 -18.83 18.71
CA ARG A 47 -26.39 -18.52 18.96
C ARG A 47 -26.67 -18.50 20.47
N TYR A 48 -27.86 -18.08 20.86
CA TYR A 48 -28.34 -18.21 22.24
C TYR A 48 -28.14 -19.65 22.76
N PRO A 49 -27.61 -19.85 23.98
CA PRO A 49 -27.41 -18.88 25.07
C PRO A 49 -26.05 -18.18 25.11
N VAL A 50 -25.11 -18.53 24.23
CA VAL A 50 -23.75 -17.94 24.23
C VAL A 50 -23.79 -16.49 23.77
N GLU A 51 -24.56 -16.23 22.73
CA GLU A 51 -24.90 -14.89 22.28
C GLU A 51 -26.28 -14.53 22.84
N TRP A 52 -26.36 -13.52 23.69
CA TRP A 52 -27.56 -13.23 24.47
C TRP A 52 -27.99 -11.76 24.41
N PHE A 53 -27.24 -10.88 23.74
CA PHE A 53 -27.68 -9.51 23.48
C PHE A 53 -27.59 -9.20 21.99
N PRO A 54 -28.66 -8.68 21.36
CA PRO A 54 -28.69 -8.44 19.92
C PRO A 54 -27.94 -7.15 19.54
N SER A 55 -27.29 -7.15 18.38
CA SER A 55 -26.67 -5.95 17.80
C SER A 55 -27.73 -4.96 17.32
N VAL A 56 -27.36 -3.67 17.21
CA VAL A 56 -28.25 -2.62 16.69
C VAL A 56 -28.64 -2.96 15.26
N SER A 57 -27.67 -3.36 14.46
CA SER A 57 -27.84 -3.66 13.03
C SER A 57 -28.85 -4.77 12.77
N THR A 58 -28.83 -5.88 13.53
CA THR A 58 -29.84 -6.95 13.39
C THR A 58 -31.20 -6.52 13.95
N THR A 59 -31.21 -5.79 15.06
CA THR A 59 -32.44 -5.33 15.75
C THR A 59 -33.31 -4.43 14.87
N ILE A 60 -32.70 -3.58 14.05
CA ILE A 60 -33.45 -2.63 13.22
C ILE A 60 -33.65 -3.09 11.76
N GLY A 61 -32.93 -4.12 11.33
CA GLY A 61 -32.79 -4.46 9.90
C GLY A 61 -33.44 -5.77 9.47
N ASP A 62 -33.54 -6.76 10.37
CA ASP A 62 -33.74 -8.14 9.92
C ASP A 62 -35.20 -8.58 9.89
N PHE A 63 -36.02 -8.14 10.85
CA PHE A 63 -37.35 -8.69 11.06
C PHE A 63 -38.44 -7.62 11.22
N HIS A 64 -39.63 -7.97 10.74
CA HIS A 64 -40.87 -7.23 10.98
C HIS A 64 -41.58 -7.81 12.22
N PRO A 65 -42.13 -7.01 13.15
CA PRO A 65 -42.48 -5.58 13.00
C PRO A 65 -41.45 -4.55 13.49
N GLU A 66 -40.39 -4.95 14.21
CA GLU A 66 -39.41 -4.05 14.82
C GLU A 66 -38.69 -3.14 13.80
N ARG A 67 -38.32 -3.66 12.63
CA ARG A 67 -37.77 -2.89 11.51
C ARG A 67 -38.72 -1.76 11.09
N SER A 68 -39.99 -2.07 10.88
CA SER A 68 -40.98 -1.10 10.40
C SER A 68 -41.27 -0.02 11.44
N VAL A 69 -41.32 -0.39 12.72
CA VAL A 69 -41.45 0.57 13.84
C VAL A 69 -40.26 1.51 13.89
N PHE A 70 -39.03 0.98 13.78
CA PHE A 70 -37.82 1.78 13.72
C PHE A 70 -37.83 2.76 12.54
N GLN A 71 -38.08 2.25 11.33
CA GLN A 71 -38.05 3.02 10.09
C GLN A 71 -39.09 4.14 10.07
N LEU A 72 -40.29 3.90 10.61
CA LEU A 72 -41.32 4.93 10.72
C LEU A 72 -40.88 6.06 11.67
N LEU A 73 -40.37 5.70 12.86
CA LEU A 73 -39.96 6.69 13.86
C LEU A 73 -38.73 7.48 13.40
N ILE A 74 -37.74 6.83 12.77
CA ILE A 74 -36.56 7.53 12.25
C ILE A 74 -36.90 8.42 11.04
N ALA A 75 -37.86 8.02 10.20
CA ALA A 75 -38.39 8.88 9.13
C ALA A 75 -39.02 10.15 9.71
N THR A 76 -39.84 10.02 10.77
CA THR A 76 -40.46 11.18 11.44
C THR A 76 -39.43 12.07 12.15
N CYS A 77 -38.29 11.51 12.56
CA CYS A 77 -37.18 12.24 13.16
C CYS A 77 -36.41 13.13 12.15
N ALA A 78 -36.47 12.82 10.85
CA ALA A 78 -35.67 13.48 9.82
C ALA A 78 -35.94 15.00 9.75
N CYS A 79 -37.20 15.42 9.70
CA CYS A 79 -37.57 16.84 9.60
C CYS A 79 -37.08 17.67 10.80
N PRO A 80 -37.38 17.29 12.07
CA PRO A 80 -36.80 17.93 13.25
C PRO A 80 -35.26 17.96 13.23
N ARG A 81 -34.60 16.90 12.75
CA ARG A 81 -33.13 16.81 12.66
C ARG A 81 -32.55 17.88 11.74
N PHE A 82 -33.07 18.00 10.51
CA PHE A 82 -32.59 19.02 9.55
C PHE A 82 -32.80 20.44 10.06
N ILE A 83 -33.96 20.72 10.67
CA ILE A 83 -34.25 22.05 11.25
C ILE A 83 -33.30 22.33 12.42
N THR A 84 -33.04 21.35 13.28
CA THR A 84 -32.11 21.51 14.42
C THR A 84 -30.69 21.82 13.94
N ILE A 85 -30.21 21.14 12.89
CA ILE A 85 -28.89 21.41 12.28
C ILE A 85 -28.83 22.85 11.75
N PHE A 86 -29.86 23.29 11.03
CA PHE A 86 -29.93 24.65 10.48
C PHE A 86 -29.95 25.73 11.56
N LEU A 87 -30.80 25.57 12.58
CA LEU A 87 -30.90 26.53 13.69
C LEU A 87 -29.60 26.60 14.48
N ASN A 88 -28.97 25.44 14.73
CA ASN A 88 -27.69 25.40 15.42
C ASN A 88 -26.56 26.04 14.59
N TRP A 89 -26.54 25.81 13.27
CA TRP A 89 -25.60 26.49 12.37
C TRP A 89 -25.73 28.01 12.47
N LYS A 90 -26.96 28.55 12.45
CA LYS A 90 -27.21 29.98 12.59
C LYS A 90 -26.79 30.56 13.94
N GLU A 91 -26.96 29.83 15.03
CA GLU A 91 -26.46 30.27 16.33
C GLU A 91 -24.93 30.18 16.44
N CYS A 92 -24.31 29.16 15.85
CA CYS A 92 -22.85 28.96 15.89
C CYS A 92 -22.08 29.86 14.91
N GLU A 93 -22.69 30.30 13.79
CA GLU A 93 -22.09 31.24 12.83
C GLU A 93 -21.66 32.54 13.53
N LYS A 94 -22.40 32.96 14.57
CA LYS A 94 -22.07 34.13 15.42
C LYS A 94 -20.75 33.99 16.19
N SER A 95 -20.22 32.78 16.36
CA SER A 95 -18.96 32.54 17.08
C SER A 95 -17.79 32.25 16.15
N SER A 96 -17.99 31.35 15.17
CA SER A 96 -16.95 30.99 14.20
C SER A 96 -17.60 30.39 12.97
N LYS A 97 -17.64 31.18 11.90
CA LYS A 97 -18.29 30.79 10.63
C LYS A 97 -17.73 29.50 10.06
N ALA A 98 -16.41 29.37 9.94
CA ALA A 98 -15.79 28.19 9.34
C ALA A 98 -16.03 26.89 10.14
N ILE A 99 -16.01 26.96 11.47
CA ILE A 99 -16.26 25.79 12.34
C ILE A 99 -17.75 25.45 12.32
N ALA A 100 -18.64 26.44 12.32
CA ALA A 100 -20.08 26.26 12.21
C ALA A 100 -20.48 25.63 10.86
N ASP A 101 -19.92 26.11 9.75
CA ASP A 101 -20.15 25.58 8.41
C ASP A 101 -19.71 24.11 8.33
N THR A 102 -18.52 23.79 8.83
CA THR A 102 -17.98 22.42 8.84
C THR A 102 -18.85 21.49 9.70
N HIS A 103 -19.25 21.94 10.89
CA HIS A 103 -20.12 21.20 11.78
C HIS A 103 -21.51 20.96 11.15
N ALA A 104 -22.06 21.95 10.44
CA ALA A 104 -23.34 21.82 9.74
C ALA A 104 -23.26 20.83 8.56
N ILE A 105 -22.21 20.91 7.73
CA ILE A 105 -21.98 19.99 6.61
C ILE A 105 -21.84 18.55 7.13
N LEU A 106 -21.03 18.33 8.17
CA LEU A 106 -20.90 17.01 8.79
C LEU A 106 -22.22 16.54 9.41
N GLY A 107 -23.01 17.45 9.99
CA GLY A 107 -24.36 17.16 10.46
C GLY A 107 -25.28 16.67 9.34
N LEU A 108 -25.21 17.27 8.15
CA LEU A 108 -25.96 16.84 6.97
C LEU A 108 -25.49 15.47 6.45
N ILE A 109 -24.18 15.28 6.27
CA ILE A 109 -23.60 13.99 5.84
C ILE A 109 -24.05 12.88 6.79
N ARG A 110 -23.89 13.11 8.09
CA ARG A 110 -24.32 12.18 9.15
C ARG A 110 -25.82 11.87 9.04
N THR A 111 -26.66 12.85 8.76
CA THR A 111 -28.11 12.65 8.63
C THR A 111 -28.47 11.82 7.40
N PHE A 112 -27.85 12.08 6.25
CA PHE A 112 -28.05 11.26 5.05
C PHE A 112 -27.52 9.84 5.22
N SER A 113 -26.34 9.68 5.81
CA SER A 113 -25.78 8.37 6.14
C SER A 113 -26.68 7.58 7.09
N CYS A 114 -27.27 8.25 8.09
CA CYS A 114 -28.27 7.64 8.99
C CYS A 114 -29.45 7.07 8.22
N GLY A 115 -30.01 7.84 7.29
CA GLY A 115 -31.06 7.34 6.39
C GLY A 115 -30.57 6.14 5.57
N GLY A 116 -29.35 6.22 5.01
CA GLY A 116 -28.74 5.15 4.22
C GLY A 116 -28.74 3.80 4.94
N TRP A 117 -28.12 3.70 6.12
CA TRP A 117 -28.06 2.43 6.86
C TRP A 117 -29.38 2.06 7.59
N SER A 118 -30.30 3.01 7.77
CA SER A 118 -31.64 2.74 8.35
C SER A 118 -32.63 2.14 7.35
N PHE A 119 -32.56 2.54 6.07
CA PHE A 119 -33.49 2.10 5.03
C PHE A 119 -32.91 1.03 4.10
N ILE A 120 -31.59 1.02 3.90
CA ILE A 120 -30.86 -0.06 3.23
C ILE A 120 -30.31 -0.97 4.33
N THR A 121 -31.00 -2.09 4.58
CA THR A 121 -30.62 -3.00 5.65
C THR A 121 -29.45 -3.90 5.23
N SER A 122 -28.75 -4.45 6.22
CA SER A 122 -27.68 -5.43 6.01
C SER A 122 -28.15 -6.68 5.26
N THR A 123 -29.43 -7.04 5.42
CA THR A 123 -30.11 -8.12 4.71
C THR A 123 -30.41 -7.80 3.24
N ASP A 124 -30.72 -6.55 2.93
CA ASP A 124 -31.07 -6.13 1.57
C ASP A 124 -29.80 -5.86 0.72
N ASN A 125 -28.81 -5.17 1.30
CA ASN A 125 -27.50 -4.94 0.69
C ASN A 125 -26.45 -4.63 1.77
N SER A 126 -25.71 -5.65 2.19
CA SER A 126 -24.71 -5.56 3.26
C SER A 126 -23.62 -4.52 2.97
N THR A 127 -23.13 -4.45 1.73
CA THR A 127 -22.07 -3.52 1.34
C THR A 127 -22.52 -2.06 1.44
N ALA A 128 -23.69 -1.72 0.92
CA ALA A 128 -24.22 -0.36 0.99
C ALA A 128 -24.54 0.05 2.44
N HIS A 129 -25.13 -0.87 3.22
CA HIS A 129 -25.39 -0.68 4.64
C HIS A 129 -24.11 -0.34 5.42
N ASP A 130 -23.06 -1.15 5.26
CA ASP A 130 -21.78 -0.98 5.95
C ASP A 130 -21.08 0.32 5.55
N ILE A 131 -21.13 0.71 4.27
CA ILE A 131 -20.58 1.99 3.78
C ILE A 131 -21.27 3.17 4.46
N PHE A 132 -22.61 3.18 4.49
CA PHE A 132 -23.35 4.27 5.13
C PHE A 132 -23.11 4.33 6.64
N MET A 133 -23.01 3.18 7.31
CA MET A 133 -22.66 3.12 8.74
C MET A 133 -21.24 3.62 9.01
N LEU A 134 -20.27 3.24 8.19
CA LEU A 134 -18.88 3.71 8.31
C LEU A 134 -18.79 5.23 8.11
N ILE A 135 -19.45 5.77 7.08
CA ILE A 135 -19.51 7.22 6.85
C ILE A 135 -20.16 7.93 8.05
N TYR A 136 -21.21 7.34 8.65
CA TYR A 136 -21.85 7.87 9.85
C TYR A 136 -20.86 7.97 11.03
N ILE A 137 -20.15 6.88 11.31
CA ILE A 137 -19.18 6.79 12.42
C ILE A 137 -18.00 7.75 12.19
N LEU A 138 -17.40 7.74 11.00
CA LEU A 138 -16.28 8.63 10.68
C LEU A 138 -16.67 10.11 10.74
N SER A 139 -17.88 10.44 10.28
CA SER A 139 -18.42 11.80 10.40
C SER A 139 -18.56 12.21 11.87
N ASN A 140 -18.98 11.29 12.75
CA ASN A 140 -19.13 11.54 14.18
C ASN A 140 -17.79 11.78 14.92
N ILE A 141 -16.71 11.10 14.51
CA ILE A 141 -15.36 11.31 15.07
C ILE A 141 -14.91 12.78 14.92
N ILE A 142 -15.34 13.46 13.86
CA ILE A 142 -15.03 14.87 13.61
C ILE A 142 -16.13 15.79 14.13
N TYR A 143 -17.40 15.42 13.92
CA TYR A 143 -18.56 16.22 14.31
C TYR A 143 -18.63 16.47 15.83
N MET A 144 -18.44 15.43 16.65
CA MET A 144 -18.59 15.57 18.11
C MET A 144 -17.54 16.48 18.77
N PRO A 145 -16.23 16.39 18.45
CA PRO A 145 -15.24 17.35 18.95
C PRO A 145 -15.48 18.80 18.49
N LEU A 146 -15.97 18.99 17.25
CA LEU A 146 -16.35 20.32 16.76
C LEU A 146 -17.54 20.89 17.53
N GLY A 147 -18.57 20.07 17.79
CA GLY A 147 -19.72 20.47 18.59
C GLY A 147 -19.35 20.81 20.04
N PHE A 148 -18.42 20.05 20.64
CA PHE A 148 -17.82 20.39 21.94
C PHE A 148 -17.16 21.78 21.91
N SER A 149 -16.36 22.07 20.88
CA SER A 149 -15.68 23.37 20.73
C SER A 149 -16.65 24.53 20.58
N LEU A 150 -17.76 24.33 19.84
CA LEU A 150 -18.79 25.34 19.60
C LEU A 150 -19.71 25.61 20.81
N THR A 151 -19.73 24.72 21.81
CA THR A 151 -20.64 24.83 22.96
C THR A 151 -20.19 25.93 23.91
N ARG A 152 -20.99 26.98 24.14
CA ARG A 152 -20.60 28.14 24.98
C ARG A 152 -20.72 27.88 26.50
N LYS A 153 -21.77 27.19 26.94
CA LYS A 153 -22.04 26.94 28.38
C LYS A 153 -21.10 25.84 28.91
N LYS A 154 -20.36 26.14 29.99
CA LYS A 154 -19.35 25.24 30.58
C LYS A 154 -19.94 23.89 31.03
N SER A 155 -21.13 23.88 31.64
CA SER A 155 -21.80 22.65 32.09
C SER A 155 -22.18 21.73 30.92
N LEU A 156 -22.73 22.28 29.84
CA LEU A 156 -23.12 21.52 28.65
C LEU A 156 -21.89 21.06 27.84
N ARG A 157 -20.81 21.86 27.85
CA ARG A 157 -19.54 21.51 27.23
C ARG A 157 -18.92 20.27 27.88
N ILE A 158 -19.04 20.10 29.19
CA ILE A 158 -18.59 18.87 29.88
C ILE A 158 -19.38 17.65 29.38
N VAL A 159 -20.70 17.76 29.25
CA VAL A 159 -21.55 16.66 28.75
C VAL A 159 -21.15 16.25 27.33
N ARG A 160 -21.02 17.21 26.40
CA ARG A 160 -20.55 16.93 25.03
C ARG A 160 -19.12 16.41 24.98
N GLY A 161 -18.25 16.86 25.88
CA GLY A 161 -16.88 16.39 25.96
C GLY A 161 -16.78 14.93 26.43
N LEU A 162 -17.53 14.57 27.48
CA LEU A 162 -17.58 13.20 28.00
C LEU A 162 -18.22 12.23 27.01
N THR A 163 -19.33 12.63 26.38
CA THR A 163 -19.99 11.80 25.36
C THR A 163 -19.15 11.65 24.10
N SER A 164 -18.51 12.72 23.62
CA SER A 164 -17.56 12.66 22.51
C SER A 164 -16.35 11.76 22.82
N PHE A 165 -15.79 11.88 24.03
CA PHE A 165 -14.69 11.03 24.47
C PHE A 165 -15.11 9.57 24.57
N TYR A 166 -16.26 9.28 25.19
CA TYR A 166 -16.80 7.92 25.27
C TYR A 166 -17.05 7.32 23.88
N PHE A 167 -17.65 8.09 22.96
CA PHE A 167 -17.89 7.64 21.58
C PHE A 167 -16.57 7.23 20.91
N ILE A 168 -15.55 8.08 20.95
CA ILE A 168 -14.25 7.79 20.32
C ILE A 168 -13.51 6.65 21.04
N ALA A 169 -13.50 6.64 22.37
CA ALA A 169 -12.79 5.64 23.16
C ALA A 169 -13.42 4.24 23.03
N SER A 170 -14.75 4.15 22.92
CA SER A 170 -15.47 2.87 22.78
C SER A 170 -15.35 2.24 21.40
N LEU A 171 -14.94 2.99 20.36
CA LEU A 171 -14.63 2.41 19.04
C LEU A 171 -13.51 1.38 19.11
N PHE A 172 -12.48 1.60 19.94
CA PHE A 172 -11.35 0.68 20.07
C PHE A 172 -11.75 -0.72 20.56
N PRO A 173 -12.40 -0.88 21.73
CA PRO A 173 -12.86 -2.20 22.17
C PRO A 173 -13.98 -2.77 21.29
N MET A 174 -14.81 -1.92 20.67
CA MET A 174 -15.81 -2.37 19.69
C MET A 174 -15.17 -3.04 18.47
N PHE A 175 -14.20 -2.39 17.82
CA PHE A 175 -13.51 -2.99 16.67
C PHE A 175 -12.69 -4.21 17.05
N TYR A 176 -12.07 -4.21 18.23
CA TYR A 176 -11.36 -5.38 18.76
C TYR A 176 -12.28 -6.59 18.91
N THR A 177 -13.43 -6.42 19.57
CA THR A 177 -14.41 -7.50 19.77
C THR A 177 -15.06 -7.96 18.45
N TYR A 178 -15.30 -7.04 17.53
CA TYR A 178 -15.74 -7.37 16.16
C TYR A 178 -14.71 -8.22 15.41
N PHE A 179 -13.42 -7.88 15.50
CA PHE A 179 -12.35 -8.65 14.87
C PHE A 179 -12.21 -10.04 15.48
N GLN A 180 -12.33 -10.16 16.82
CA GLN A 180 -12.34 -11.46 17.50
C GLN A 180 -13.49 -12.36 17.04
N HIS A 181 -14.65 -11.77 16.77
CA HIS A 181 -15.79 -12.49 16.21
C HIS A 181 -15.55 -12.91 14.75
N LYS A 182 -15.12 -11.98 13.88
CA LYS A 182 -15.04 -12.21 12.43
C LYS A 182 -13.84 -13.09 12.02
N THR A 183 -12.67 -12.82 12.58
CA THR A 183 -11.42 -13.49 12.20
C THR A 183 -11.16 -14.71 13.06
N ASN A 184 -11.17 -14.55 14.38
CA ASN A 184 -10.81 -15.61 15.32
C ASN A 184 -11.99 -16.53 15.70
N LYS A 185 -13.20 -16.22 15.18
CA LYS A 185 -14.44 -16.99 15.39
C LYS A 185 -14.71 -17.33 16.87
N ILE A 186 -14.44 -16.38 17.78
CA ILE A 186 -14.63 -16.57 19.22
C ILE A 186 -16.12 -16.43 19.59
N PRO A 187 -16.76 -17.44 20.22
CA PRO A 187 -18.14 -17.33 20.70
C PRO A 187 -18.30 -16.29 21.82
N GLY A 188 -19.36 -15.46 21.79
CA GLY A 188 -19.65 -14.44 22.81
C GLY A 188 -18.99 -13.08 22.58
N ALA A 189 -18.03 -13.01 21.64
CA ALA A 189 -17.41 -11.75 21.24
C ALA A 189 -18.41 -10.79 20.58
N TYR A 190 -19.44 -11.33 19.88
CA TYR A 190 -20.44 -10.52 19.19
C TYR A 190 -21.39 -9.81 20.16
N THR A 191 -21.79 -10.46 21.26
CA THR A 191 -22.55 -9.84 22.35
C THR A 191 -21.78 -8.66 22.96
N THR A 192 -20.47 -8.81 23.16
CA THR A 192 -19.63 -7.73 23.70
C THR A 192 -19.54 -6.55 22.72
N TYR A 193 -19.39 -6.86 21.43
CA TYR A 193 -19.48 -5.87 20.35
C TYR A 193 -20.83 -5.12 20.37
N ALA A 194 -21.94 -5.84 20.48
CA ALA A 194 -23.29 -5.27 20.51
C ALA A 194 -23.47 -4.25 21.65
N PHE A 195 -22.93 -4.51 22.84
CA PHE A 195 -22.98 -3.54 23.95
C PHE A 195 -22.29 -2.22 23.63
N TYR A 196 -21.14 -2.26 22.96
CA TYR A 196 -20.47 -1.04 22.53
C TYR A 196 -21.25 -0.33 21.42
N GLU A 197 -21.83 -1.06 20.47
CA GLU A 197 -22.67 -0.51 19.41
C GLU A 197 -23.87 0.26 19.98
N TRP A 198 -24.62 -0.35 20.91
CA TRP A 198 -25.72 0.32 21.62
C TRP A 198 -25.24 1.51 22.47
N GLY A 199 -24.06 1.39 23.09
CA GLY A 199 -23.41 2.48 23.82
C GLY A 199 -23.11 3.69 22.93
N LEU A 200 -22.63 3.47 21.70
CA LEU A 200 -22.38 4.53 20.73
C LEU A 200 -23.67 5.26 20.34
N ILE A 201 -24.77 4.53 20.11
CA ILE A 201 -26.08 5.11 19.82
C ILE A 201 -26.57 5.97 20.99
N ALA A 202 -26.46 5.47 22.22
CA ALA A 202 -26.83 6.24 23.41
C ALA A 202 -26.01 7.53 23.53
N ALA A 203 -24.68 7.45 23.33
CA ALA A 203 -23.80 8.60 23.37
C ALA A 203 -24.14 9.64 22.29
N ASP A 204 -24.48 9.20 21.07
CA ASP A 204 -24.87 10.05 19.95
C ASP A 204 -26.18 10.82 20.23
N VAL A 205 -27.20 10.12 20.74
CA VAL A 205 -28.49 10.74 21.11
C VAL A 205 -28.33 11.71 22.28
N ILE A 206 -27.53 11.36 23.29
CA ILE A 206 -27.25 12.26 24.43
C ILE A 206 -26.48 13.50 23.95
N PHE A 207 -25.50 13.34 23.06
CA PHE A 207 -24.73 14.44 22.51
C PHE A 207 -25.63 15.46 21.79
N ASP A 208 -26.56 14.97 20.96
CA ASP A 208 -27.51 15.82 20.23
C ASP A 208 -28.62 16.39 21.14
N SER A 209 -28.98 15.73 22.24
CA SER A 209 -29.99 16.24 23.19
C SER A 209 -29.63 17.60 23.79
N VAL A 210 -28.33 17.95 23.80
CA VAL A 210 -27.85 19.26 24.26
C VAL A 210 -28.41 20.41 23.41
N PHE A 211 -28.85 20.16 22.17
CA PHE A 211 -29.53 21.16 21.34
C PHE A 211 -30.82 21.71 21.98
N ILE A 212 -31.48 20.95 22.85
CA ILE A 212 -32.65 21.41 23.62
C ILE A 212 -32.29 22.64 24.46
N SER A 213 -31.07 22.66 25.02
CA SER A 213 -30.58 23.76 25.85
C SER A 213 -29.91 24.87 25.05
N ASP A 214 -29.31 24.55 23.90
CA ASP A 214 -28.70 25.54 23.00
C ASP A 214 -29.77 26.37 22.28
N LEU A 215 -30.86 25.74 21.85
CA LEU A 215 -31.97 26.37 21.12
C LEU A 215 -33.10 26.88 22.04
N ALA A 216 -32.86 26.93 23.36
CA ALA A 216 -33.85 27.33 24.36
C ALA A 216 -34.44 28.75 24.12
N ASN A 217 -33.63 29.64 23.56
CA ASN A 217 -33.99 31.05 23.31
C ASN A 217 -34.21 31.36 21.82
N VAL A 218 -34.31 30.35 20.96
CA VAL A 218 -34.47 30.51 19.50
C VAL A 218 -35.93 30.31 19.12
N TYR A 219 -36.49 31.25 18.37
CA TYR A 219 -37.89 31.25 17.93
C TYR A 219 -37.98 31.51 16.43
N ILE A 220 -38.77 30.72 15.71
CA ILE A 220 -39.05 30.90 14.28
C ILE A 220 -40.38 31.64 14.15
N HIS A 221 -40.37 32.80 13.50
CA HIS A 221 -41.56 33.58 13.15
C HIS A 221 -41.86 33.42 11.66
N MET A 222 -43.13 33.20 11.30
CA MET A 222 -43.55 33.24 9.90
C MET A 222 -43.86 34.69 9.52
N CYS A 223 -43.02 35.30 8.69
CA CYS A 223 -43.34 36.60 8.08
C CYS A 223 -44.10 36.37 6.77
N ASN A 224 -45.31 36.94 6.67
CA ASN A 224 -45.90 37.25 5.37
C ASN A 224 -45.38 38.63 4.97
N SER A 225 -44.52 38.71 3.96
CA SER A 225 -44.30 39.97 3.25
C SER A 225 -43.62 39.74 1.90
N SER A 226 -44.38 40.03 0.85
CA SER A 226 -43.91 40.71 -0.34
C SER A 226 -43.23 42.03 0.04
N GLU A 227 -41.90 42.05 0.09
CA GLU A 227 -40.98 43.08 -0.42
C GLU A 227 -39.59 42.91 0.22
N PRO A 228 -38.49 43.09 -0.54
CA PRO A 228 -37.14 42.79 -0.07
C PRO A 228 -36.53 44.01 0.64
N SER A 229 -36.59 44.03 1.97
CA SER A 229 -35.85 45.03 2.74
C SER A 229 -34.38 44.63 2.90
N SER A 230 -33.53 45.40 2.23
CA SER A 230 -32.07 45.46 2.38
C SER A 230 -31.66 45.69 3.83
N LEU A 231 -31.03 44.70 4.45
CA LEU A 231 -30.37 44.84 5.75
C LEU A 231 -28.87 45.11 5.53
N ASN A 232 -28.53 46.41 5.56
CA ASN A 232 -27.20 46.89 5.85
C ASN A 232 -26.87 46.55 7.31
N LEU A 233 -25.84 45.73 7.52
CA LEU A 233 -25.22 45.56 8.83
C LEU A 233 -23.87 46.29 8.81
N GLN A 234 -23.79 47.37 9.59
CA GLN A 234 -22.54 48.00 9.97
C GLN A 234 -21.69 46.99 10.75
N ASP A 235 -20.51 46.68 10.19
CA ASP A 235 -19.43 45.97 10.86
C ASP A 235 -18.75 46.92 11.86
N ASP A 236 -19.14 46.84 13.13
CA ASP A 236 -18.37 47.35 14.26
C ASP A 236 -18.08 46.21 15.23
N SER A 237 -17.04 45.42 14.95
CA SER A 237 -16.24 44.72 15.96
C SER A 237 -15.01 44.06 15.33
N THR A 238 -13.94 44.83 15.16
CA THR A 238 -12.57 44.30 15.15
C THR A 238 -12.26 43.69 16.51
N GLN A 239 -12.63 42.43 16.73
CA GLN A 239 -12.06 41.63 17.82
C GLN A 239 -10.65 41.21 17.43
N SER A 240 -9.68 41.89 18.04
CA SER A 240 -8.28 41.51 18.07
C SER A 240 -8.12 40.12 18.67
N VAL A 241 -7.93 39.12 17.82
CA VAL A 241 -7.45 37.80 18.24
C VAL A 241 -6.07 37.98 18.88
N ASP A 242 -5.93 37.41 20.07
CA ASP A 242 -4.82 37.57 20.99
C ASP A 242 -3.45 37.30 20.32
N ASN A 243 -2.72 38.39 20.02
CA ASN A 243 -1.41 38.40 19.36
C ASN A 243 -0.25 38.03 20.30
N SER A 244 -0.53 37.61 21.54
CA SER A 244 0.47 37.34 22.57
C SER A 244 1.29 36.07 22.29
N GLN A 245 0.66 34.97 21.86
CA GLN A 245 1.35 33.71 21.57
C GLN A 245 2.21 33.78 20.29
N VAL A 246 1.72 34.47 19.25
CA VAL A 246 2.47 34.67 18.00
C VAL A 246 3.72 35.53 18.26
N LYS A 247 3.59 36.62 19.04
CA LYS A 247 4.75 37.43 19.45
C LYS A 247 5.79 36.62 20.22
N ALA A 248 5.39 35.80 21.19
CA ALA A 248 6.33 35.01 22.00
C ALA A 248 7.14 33.98 21.17
N VAL A 249 6.49 33.28 20.23
CA VAL A 249 7.15 32.32 19.32
C VAL A 249 8.12 33.02 18.38
N THR A 250 7.70 34.17 17.82
CA THR A 250 8.52 35.00 16.97
C THR A 250 9.76 35.51 17.72
N THR A 251 9.62 35.98 18.97
CA THR A 251 10.75 36.43 19.80
C THR A 251 11.77 35.32 20.08
N GLN A 252 11.35 34.08 20.33
CA GLN A 252 12.27 32.95 20.54
C GLN A 252 13.04 32.57 19.28
N LEU A 253 12.36 32.50 18.13
CA LEU A 253 12.99 32.22 16.83
C LEU A 253 13.99 33.32 16.45
N PHE A 254 13.65 34.59 16.69
CA PHE A 254 14.58 35.70 16.51
C PHE A 254 15.81 35.56 17.42
N ARG A 255 15.64 35.22 18.70
CA ARG A 255 16.78 35.02 19.62
C ARG A 255 17.72 33.89 19.16
N GLN A 256 17.17 32.76 18.71
CA GLN A 256 17.97 31.65 18.18
C GLN A 256 18.71 32.05 16.89
N TYR A 257 18.04 32.77 16.00
CA TYR A 257 18.64 33.29 14.77
C TYR A 257 19.75 34.30 15.06
N HIS A 258 19.56 35.23 16.00
CA HIS A 258 20.57 36.19 16.43
C HIS A 258 21.79 35.51 17.06
N TRP A 259 21.58 34.49 17.90
CA TRP A 259 22.68 33.67 18.43
C TRP A 259 23.48 33.01 17.30
N PHE A 260 22.78 32.41 16.32
CA PHE A 260 23.42 31.81 15.15
C PHE A 260 24.22 32.83 14.32
N MET A 261 23.70 34.05 14.16
CA MET A 261 24.38 35.12 13.45
C MET A 261 25.63 35.64 14.19
N ALA A 262 25.68 35.52 15.52
CA ALA A 262 26.81 35.92 16.36
C ALA A 262 27.96 34.88 16.38
N LEU A 263 27.78 33.70 15.78
CA LEU A 263 28.82 32.67 15.72
C LEU A 263 29.95 33.02 14.74
N ASN A 264 31.17 32.57 15.05
CA ASN A 264 32.31 32.66 14.15
C ASN A 264 32.03 32.00 12.78
N PRO A 265 32.58 32.53 11.67
CA PRO A 265 32.25 32.06 10.31
C PRO A 265 32.45 30.56 10.08
N ARG A 266 33.51 29.97 10.66
CA ARG A 266 33.78 28.52 10.58
C ARG A 266 32.67 27.71 11.24
N VAL A 267 32.30 28.06 12.47
CA VAL A 267 31.23 27.39 13.24
C VAL A 267 29.89 27.54 12.53
N LYS A 268 29.60 28.74 12.00
CA LYS A 268 28.39 29.02 11.23
C LYS A 268 28.28 28.12 10.00
N ASN A 269 29.37 27.92 9.26
CA ASN A 269 29.39 27.04 8.09
C ASN A 269 29.17 25.58 8.48
N THR A 270 29.81 25.09 9.55
CA THR A 270 29.55 23.74 10.08
C THR A 270 28.09 23.54 10.46
N MET A 271 27.50 24.49 11.20
CA MET A 271 26.10 24.45 11.61
C MET A 271 25.14 24.48 10.40
N LYS A 272 25.46 25.22 9.33
CA LYS A 272 24.71 25.19 8.07
C LYS A 272 24.74 23.81 7.41
N ILE A 273 25.92 23.19 7.31
CA ILE A 273 26.07 21.85 6.73
C ILE A 273 25.28 20.82 7.55
N LEU A 274 25.36 20.87 8.88
CA LEU A 274 24.58 20.00 9.76
C LEU A 274 23.07 20.16 9.53
N ASN A 275 22.59 21.40 9.39
CA ASN A 275 21.19 21.65 9.05
C ASN A 275 20.82 21.09 7.66
N TYR A 276 21.69 21.21 6.65
CA TYR A 276 21.45 20.64 5.32
C TYR A 276 21.34 19.11 5.37
N ILE A 277 22.23 18.45 6.12
CA ILE A 277 22.20 17.01 6.36
C ILE A 277 20.90 16.62 7.07
N ALA A 278 20.54 17.32 8.15
CA ALA A 278 19.33 17.04 8.91
C ALA A 278 18.05 17.11 8.05
N ASN A 279 17.89 18.15 7.23
CA ASN A 279 16.74 18.27 6.34
C ASN A 279 16.70 17.18 5.25
N THR A 280 17.87 16.75 4.75
CA THR A 280 17.97 15.64 3.80
C THR A 280 17.60 14.30 4.45
N VAL A 281 18.06 14.04 5.69
CA VAL A 281 17.69 12.85 6.46
C VAL A 281 16.19 12.81 6.78
N LEU A 282 15.60 13.95 7.15
CA LEU A 282 14.15 14.03 7.39
C LEU A 282 13.35 13.80 6.11
N SER A 283 13.88 14.22 4.96
CA SER A 283 13.30 13.91 3.64
C SER A 283 13.43 12.43 3.27
N LEU A 284 14.54 11.77 3.63
CA LEU A 284 14.70 10.32 3.52
C LEU A 284 13.64 9.58 4.35
N ILE A 285 13.44 9.97 5.61
CA ILE A 285 12.41 9.37 6.48
C ILE A 285 11.00 9.61 5.93
N TRP A 286 10.76 10.75 5.26
CA TRP A 286 9.52 11.00 4.53
C TRP A 286 9.30 9.96 3.43
N TRP A 287 10.27 9.77 2.54
CA TRP A 287 10.18 8.75 1.50
C TRP A 287 10.05 7.35 2.07
N THR A 288 10.79 6.98 3.11
CA THR A 288 10.66 5.67 3.78
C THR A 288 9.22 5.38 4.22
N ASN A 289 8.57 6.30 4.93
CA ASN A 289 7.19 6.08 5.38
C ASN A 289 6.18 6.17 4.24
N PHE A 290 6.40 7.12 3.32
CA PHE A 290 5.49 7.36 2.19
C PHE A 290 5.45 6.18 1.21
N THR A 291 6.60 5.55 0.93
CA THR A 291 6.66 4.34 0.08
C THR A 291 6.25 3.08 0.83
N ALA A 292 6.37 3.04 2.17
CA ALA A 292 5.88 1.92 2.97
C ALA A 292 4.35 1.83 3.03
N LEU A 293 3.62 2.95 2.91
CA LEU A 293 2.17 2.96 3.09
C LEU A 293 1.42 2.09 2.06
N PRO A 294 1.63 2.22 0.74
CA PRO A 294 0.99 1.33 -0.23
C PRO A 294 1.34 -0.13 0.00
N LEU A 295 2.60 -0.43 0.36
CA LEU A 295 3.08 -1.78 0.65
C LEU A 295 2.36 -2.42 1.84
N CYS A 296 2.24 -1.70 2.97
CA CYS A 296 1.52 -2.19 4.14
C CYS A 296 0.00 -2.30 3.93
N ILE A 297 -0.57 -1.49 3.03
CA ILE A 297 -1.98 -1.59 2.67
C ILE A 297 -2.22 -2.83 1.81
N PHE A 298 -1.41 -3.00 0.76
CA PHE A 298 -1.60 -4.06 -0.23
C PHE A 298 -1.41 -5.46 0.34
N TYR A 299 -0.61 -5.60 1.40
CA TYR A 299 -0.59 -6.80 2.22
C TYR A 299 -2.01 -7.33 2.49
N TYR A 300 -2.93 -6.51 3.00
CA TYR A 300 -4.29 -6.97 3.31
C TYR A 300 -5.11 -7.34 2.08
N SER A 301 -4.94 -6.62 0.97
CA SER A 301 -5.64 -6.90 -0.29
C SER A 301 -5.25 -8.26 -0.85
N VAL A 302 -3.96 -8.60 -0.78
CA VAL A 302 -3.41 -9.89 -1.22
C VAL A 302 -3.94 -11.04 -0.36
N TRP A 303 -3.88 -10.94 0.96
CA TRP A 303 -4.38 -11.98 1.88
C TRP A 303 -5.90 -12.21 1.84
N SER A 304 -6.67 -11.25 1.31
CA SER A 304 -8.13 -11.36 1.20
C SER A 304 -8.61 -11.59 -0.23
N LEU A 305 -7.69 -11.58 -1.22
CA LEU A 305 -7.97 -11.62 -2.65
C LEU A 305 -9.13 -10.70 -3.08
N SER A 306 -9.29 -9.57 -2.38
CA SER A 306 -10.42 -8.65 -2.54
C SER A 306 -10.15 -7.30 -1.86
N PHE A 307 -11.11 -6.36 -1.94
CA PHE A 307 -11.07 -5.13 -1.16
C PHE A 307 -11.25 -5.43 0.33
N ALA A 308 -10.17 -5.29 1.10
CA ALA A 308 -10.17 -5.55 2.53
C ALA A 308 -10.72 -4.36 3.37
N GLY A 309 -10.80 -3.17 2.77
CA GLY A 309 -11.25 -1.90 3.34
C GLY A 309 -10.10 -1.00 3.80
N GLN A 310 -8.92 -1.56 4.09
CA GLN A 310 -7.70 -0.83 4.46
C GLN A 310 -7.17 0.03 3.30
N GLU A 311 -7.55 -0.25 2.06
CA GLU A 311 -7.19 0.54 0.87
C GLU A 311 -7.63 2.00 1.02
N GLY A 312 -8.72 2.25 1.76
CA GLY A 312 -9.18 3.60 2.10
C GLY A 312 -8.15 4.44 2.87
N LEU A 313 -7.18 3.81 3.55
CA LEU A 313 -6.09 4.49 4.23
C LEU A 313 -5.14 5.19 3.26
N MET A 314 -5.16 4.90 1.95
CA MET A 314 -4.45 5.73 0.97
C MET A 314 -4.91 7.19 0.97
N LEU A 315 -6.15 7.46 1.39
CA LEU A 315 -6.71 8.81 1.48
C LEU A 315 -6.08 9.66 2.60
N VAL A 316 -5.29 9.07 3.51
CA VAL A 316 -4.63 9.81 4.59
C VAL A 316 -3.61 10.82 4.07
N THR A 317 -3.11 10.63 2.85
CA THR A 317 -2.29 11.60 2.11
C THR A 317 -3.03 12.93 1.85
N LEU A 318 -4.36 12.93 1.82
CA LEU A 318 -5.20 14.15 1.70
C LEU A 318 -5.16 15.03 2.96
N SER A 319 -4.58 14.53 4.07
CA SER A 319 -4.35 15.33 5.29
C SER A 319 -3.55 16.62 5.03
N SER A 320 -2.75 16.66 3.96
CA SER A 320 -2.12 17.89 3.43
C SER A 320 -3.11 19.04 3.25
N SER A 321 -4.36 18.76 2.85
CA SER A 321 -5.41 19.77 2.65
C SER A 321 -5.78 20.52 3.94
N LEU A 322 -5.51 19.93 5.11
CA LEU A 322 -5.73 20.57 6.41
C LEU A 322 -4.85 21.81 6.60
N VAL A 323 -3.77 21.96 5.83
CA VAL A 323 -2.91 23.17 5.81
C VAL A 323 -3.67 24.43 5.36
N THR A 324 -4.88 24.28 4.80
CA THR A 324 -5.81 25.41 4.58
C THR A 324 -6.14 26.13 5.88
N LEU A 325 -6.33 25.37 6.96
CA LEU A 325 -6.68 25.90 8.26
C LEU A 325 -5.48 26.66 8.82
N LYS A 326 -5.66 27.96 9.06
CA LYS A 326 -4.60 28.82 9.59
C LYS A 326 -3.97 28.25 10.86
N GLY A 327 -4.77 27.68 11.76
CA GLY A 327 -4.29 27.04 12.98
C GLY A 327 -3.35 25.86 12.72
N VAL A 328 -3.73 24.95 11.83
CA VAL A 328 -2.90 23.79 11.44
C VAL A 328 -1.60 24.26 10.78
N ARG A 329 -1.67 25.23 9.86
CA ARG A 329 -0.50 25.79 9.19
C ARG A 329 0.45 26.46 10.18
N VAL A 330 -0.06 27.31 11.07
CA VAL A 330 0.76 27.98 12.10
C VAL A 330 1.39 26.96 13.02
N PHE A 331 0.64 25.94 13.46
CA PHE A 331 1.17 24.84 14.25
C PHE A 331 2.28 24.10 13.51
N ALA A 332 2.02 23.61 12.29
CA ALA A 332 2.97 22.83 11.49
C ALA A 332 4.23 23.63 11.12
N SER A 333 4.14 24.95 11.01
CA SER A 333 5.29 25.84 10.77
C SER A 333 6.00 26.28 12.04
N SER A 334 5.38 26.15 13.22
CA SER A 334 5.99 26.47 14.51
C SER A 334 7.09 25.46 14.89
N SER A 335 8.07 25.89 15.68
CA SER A 335 9.15 24.99 16.12
C SER A 335 8.62 23.79 16.92
N ASN A 336 7.66 24.02 17.83
CA ASN A 336 7.06 22.94 18.62
C ASN A 336 6.23 21.99 17.75
N GLY A 337 5.43 22.51 16.82
CA GLY A 337 4.64 21.66 15.94
C GLY A 337 5.50 20.84 14.97
N LYS A 338 6.57 21.42 14.40
CA LYS A 338 7.58 20.66 13.62
C LYS A 338 8.20 19.54 14.45
N THR A 339 8.50 19.80 15.73
CA THR A 339 9.02 18.78 16.63
C THR A 339 8.02 17.65 16.84
N VAL A 340 6.77 17.99 17.17
CA VAL A 340 5.70 17.00 17.39
C VAL A 340 5.46 16.17 16.13
N LEU A 341 5.27 16.81 14.97
CA LEU A 341 5.00 16.11 13.71
C LEU A 341 6.15 15.18 13.30
N THR A 342 7.40 15.60 13.54
CA THR A 342 8.54 14.72 13.29
C THR A 342 8.68 13.60 14.31
N MET A 343 8.33 13.80 15.59
CA MET A 343 8.24 12.68 16.53
C MET A 343 7.23 11.62 16.05
N PHE A 344 6.04 12.05 15.59
CA PHE A 344 5.07 11.14 14.99
C PHE A 344 5.62 10.45 13.73
N SER A 345 6.44 11.14 12.93
CA SER A 345 7.08 10.51 11.76
C SER A 345 7.99 9.34 12.09
N LEU A 346 8.63 9.36 13.27
CA LEU A 346 9.49 8.28 13.72
C LEU A 346 8.71 7.02 14.13
N LEU A 347 7.40 7.13 14.37
CA LEU A 347 6.54 5.96 14.61
C LEU A 347 6.52 5.02 13.40
N GLY A 348 6.58 5.54 12.17
CA GLY A 348 6.60 4.73 10.96
C GLY A 348 7.87 3.89 10.83
N VAL A 349 9.02 4.43 11.26
CA VAL A 349 10.29 3.68 11.33
C VAL A 349 10.25 2.66 12.47
N PHE A 350 9.73 3.07 13.63
CA PHE A 350 9.57 2.20 14.80
C PHE A 350 8.54 1.07 14.56
N ALA A 351 7.63 1.21 13.61
CA ALA A 351 6.55 0.28 13.34
C ALA A 351 7.03 -1.16 13.13
N SER A 352 8.24 -1.35 12.58
CA SER A 352 8.92 -2.65 12.48
C SER A 352 9.05 -3.44 13.79
N LYS A 353 9.05 -2.76 14.94
CA LYS A 353 9.12 -3.37 16.27
C LYS A 353 7.75 -3.76 16.84
N LEU A 354 6.67 -3.43 16.14
CA LEU A 354 5.31 -3.82 16.52
C LEU A 354 5.04 -5.23 15.99
N GLU A 355 4.50 -6.09 16.86
CA GLU A 355 4.25 -7.50 16.53
C GLU A 355 3.11 -7.68 15.51
N PHE A 356 2.02 -6.92 15.68
CA PHE A 356 0.81 -7.11 14.88
C PHE A 356 0.80 -6.26 13.59
N PRO A 357 0.48 -6.85 12.42
CA PRO A 357 0.34 -6.13 11.14
C PRO A 357 -0.57 -4.89 11.21
N VAL A 358 -1.64 -4.93 12.00
CA VAL A 358 -2.58 -3.81 12.15
C VAL A 358 -1.93 -2.62 12.85
N LEU A 359 -1.12 -2.88 13.88
CA LEU A 359 -0.40 -1.84 14.59
C LEU A 359 0.71 -1.22 13.72
N LYS A 360 1.38 -2.04 12.89
CA LYS A 360 2.33 -1.55 11.89
C LYS A 360 1.68 -0.55 10.94
N LEU A 361 0.56 -0.96 10.34
CA LEU A 361 -0.19 -0.11 9.40
C LEU A 361 -0.71 1.17 10.07
N ALA A 362 -1.20 1.09 11.31
CA ALA A 362 -1.65 2.26 12.07
C ALA A 362 -0.50 3.24 12.35
N ALA A 363 0.68 2.75 12.75
CA ALA A 363 1.85 3.57 13.01
C ALA A 363 2.37 4.27 11.73
N VAL A 364 2.46 3.54 10.62
CA VAL A 364 2.84 4.09 9.31
C VAL A 364 1.82 5.14 8.86
N THR A 365 0.52 4.86 9.02
CA THR A 365 -0.56 5.80 8.70
C THR A 365 -0.40 7.12 9.47
N MET A 366 -0.21 7.06 10.79
CA MET A 366 -0.02 8.25 11.61
C MET A 366 1.25 9.02 11.23
N ALA A 367 2.33 8.31 10.91
CA ALA A 367 3.56 8.91 10.43
C ALA A 367 3.36 9.66 9.12
N VAL A 368 2.68 9.05 8.14
CA VAL A 368 2.37 9.68 6.84
C VAL A 368 1.45 10.90 7.00
N ILE A 369 0.43 10.84 7.87
CA ILE A 369 -0.42 12.02 8.17
C ILE A 369 0.44 13.19 8.68
N ALA A 370 1.25 12.92 9.71
CA ALA A 370 2.07 13.96 10.33
C ALA A 370 3.07 14.57 9.33
N GLN A 371 3.74 13.72 8.55
CA GLN A 371 4.71 14.12 7.55
C GLN A 371 4.10 14.85 6.36
N THR A 372 2.92 14.44 5.92
CA THR A 372 2.23 15.06 4.78
C THR A 372 1.74 16.45 5.14
N ILE A 373 1.22 16.66 6.36
CA ILE A 373 0.90 17.98 6.90
C ILE A 373 2.17 18.84 7.02
N GLN A 374 3.24 18.29 7.58
CA GLN A 374 4.50 19.00 7.80
C GLN A 374 5.12 19.48 6.49
N ILE A 375 5.35 18.58 5.53
CA ILE A 375 6.03 18.90 4.28
C ILE A 375 5.20 19.87 3.43
N SER A 376 3.87 19.68 3.41
CA SER A 376 2.97 20.58 2.69
C SER A 376 2.96 21.98 3.30
N SER A 377 3.02 22.09 4.63
CA SER A 377 3.16 23.40 5.28
C SER A 377 4.49 24.06 4.92
N GLU A 378 5.59 23.30 4.84
CA GLU A 378 6.91 23.81 4.46
C GLU A 378 6.96 24.29 3.00
N TRP A 379 6.29 23.59 2.07
CA TRP A 379 6.19 24.05 0.69
C TRP A 379 5.59 25.45 0.55
N TYR A 380 4.66 25.82 1.43
CA TYR A 380 3.97 27.12 1.41
C TYR A 380 4.59 28.19 2.32
N THR A 381 5.14 27.81 3.47
CA THR A 381 5.56 28.76 4.51
C THR A 381 7.06 28.93 4.62
N SER A 382 7.85 28.01 4.05
CA SER A 382 9.30 28.10 4.12
C SER A 382 9.85 29.04 3.06
N ASN A 383 10.61 30.04 3.51
CA ASN A 383 11.47 30.86 2.65
C ASN A 383 12.74 30.11 2.21
N ASP A 384 12.97 28.89 2.71
CA ASP A 384 14.08 28.05 2.26
C ASP A 384 13.80 27.48 0.86
N GLU A 385 14.49 28.05 -0.12
CA GLU A 385 14.42 27.64 -1.53
C GLU A 385 15.00 26.24 -1.77
N ASN A 386 15.75 25.69 -0.80
CA ASN A 386 16.39 24.38 -0.90
C ASN A 386 15.47 23.22 -0.50
N CYS A 387 14.28 23.50 0.05
CA CYS A 387 13.31 22.49 0.50
C CYS A 387 13.05 21.40 -0.55
N ILE A 388 12.84 21.80 -1.81
CA ILE A 388 12.60 20.86 -2.93
C ILE A 388 13.84 20.02 -3.22
N THR A 389 15.03 20.60 -3.08
CA THR A 389 16.29 19.87 -3.30
C THR A 389 16.50 18.82 -2.21
N TYR A 390 16.21 19.13 -0.94
CA TYR A 390 16.24 18.14 0.16
C TYR A 390 15.28 16.98 -0.10
N LEU A 391 14.07 17.26 -0.59
CA LEU A 391 13.08 16.23 -0.90
C LEU A 391 13.58 15.25 -1.96
N VAL A 392 14.17 15.76 -3.04
CA VAL A 392 14.70 14.95 -4.14
C VAL A 392 15.99 14.22 -3.74
N LEU A 393 16.86 14.84 -2.94
CA LEU A 393 18.01 14.16 -2.33
C LEU A 393 17.57 13.03 -1.39
N GLY A 394 16.49 13.24 -0.64
CA GLY A 394 15.87 12.20 0.18
C GLY A 394 15.41 10.99 -0.63
N LEU A 395 14.82 11.21 -1.81
CA LEU A 395 14.45 10.13 -2.75
C LEU A 395 15.68 9.40 -3.27
N LEU A 396 16.72 10.12 -3.67
CA LEU A 396 17.98 9.53 -4.13
C LEU A 396 18.61 8.66 -3.05
N LEU A 397 18.65 9.14 -1.81
CA LEU A 397 19.12 8.35 -0.66
C LEU A 397 18.20 7.16 -0.37
N HIS A 398 16.88 7.31 -0.51
CA HIS A 398 15.94 6.21 -0.36
C HIS A 398 16.27 5.10 -1.37
N SER A 399 16.35 5.48 -2.65
CA SER A 399 16.68 4.60 -3.78
C SER A 399 18.03 3.89 -3.60
N VAL A 400 19.10 4.63 -3.29
CA VAL A 400 20.44 4.03 -3.08
C VAL A 400 20.51 3.19 -1.80
N SER A 401 19.79 3.56 -0.73
CA SER A 401 19.77 2.77 0.51
C SER A 401 19.17 1.38 0.31
N LYS A 402 18.28 1.22 -0.69
CA LYS A 402 17.72 -0.08 -1.03
C LYS A 402 18.78 -1.05 -1.58
N LEU A 403 19.81 -0.55 -2.26
CA LEU A 403 20.91 -1.39 -2.74
C LEU A 403 21.68 -2.09 -1.60
N ILE A 404 21.73 -1.46 -0.41
CA ILE A 404 22.41 -1.98 0.78
C ILE A 404 21.63 -3.13 1.40
N ALA A 405 20.30 -3.04 1.41
CA ALA A 405 19.42 -4.04 2.00
C ALA A 405 18.68 -4.85 0.92
N ASN A 406 19.38 -5.25 -0.14
CA ASN A 406 18.88 -6.18 -1.17
C ASN A 406 17.53 -5.75 -1.77
N SER A 407 17.47 -4.52 -2.27
CA SER A 407 16.28 -3.89 -2.85
C SER A 407 15.12 -3.67 -1.85
N ASN A 408 15.37 -3.74 -0.53
CA ASN A 408 14.46 -3.27 0.51
C ASN A 408 14.96 -1.98 1.16
N ASN A 409 14.06 -1.07 1.58
CA ASN A 409 14.50 0.06 2.40
C ASN A 409 14.82 -0.43 3.83
N PRO A 410 16.02 -0.21 4.36
CA PRO A 410 16.43 -0.77 5.65
C PRO A 410 15.65 -0.22 6.85
N PHE A 411 14.84 0.83 6.67
CA PHE A 411 14.04 1.47 7.70
C PHE A 411 12.54 1.19 7.59
N TRP A 412 12.13 0.34 6.64
CA TRP A 412 10.72 0.02 6.44
C TRP A 412 10.11 -0.78 7.61
N PRO A 413 8.78 -0.66 7.79
CA PRO A 413 8.03 -1.40 8.81
C PRO A 413 8.03 -2.92 8.62
N ILE A 414 8.36 -3.41 7.42
CA ILE A 414 8.45 -4.85 7.11
C ILE A 414 9.84 -5.44 7.41
N MET A 415 10.80 -4.60 7.82
CA MET A 415 12.18 -5.01 8.07
C MET A 415 12.43 -5.26 9.56
N ASN A 416 13.33 -6.19 9.87
CA ASN A 416 13.76 -6.56 11.21
C ASN A 416 15.28 -6.84 11.21
N ASN A 417 15.86 -7.16 12.36
CA ASN A 417 17.31 -7.40 12.45
C ASN A 417 17.76 -8.67 11.69
N SER A 418 16.86 -9.63 11.45
CA SER A 418 17.15 -10.89 10.75
C SER A 418 17.07 -10.80 9.22
N ASN A 419 16.35 -9.82 8.67
CA ASN A 419 16.15 -9.68 7.22
C ASN A 419 16.82 -8.42 6.60
N GLY A 420 17.76 -7.80 7.32
CA GLY A 420 18.55 -6.65 6.81
C GLY A 420 18.04 -5.27 7.24
N GLY A 421 17.12 -5.21 8.21
CA GLY A 421 16.62 -3.97 8.80
C GLY A 421 17.63 -3.27 9.71
N HIS A 422 17.80 -1.97 9.51
CA HIS A 422 18.64 -1.08 10.33
C HIS A 422 17.79 -0.05 11.09
N ILE A 423 16.73 -0.53 11.75
CA ILE A 423 15.71 0.31 12.41
C ILE A 423 16.30 1.28 13.44
N TYR A 424 17.19 0.81 14.31
CA TYR A 424 17.81 1.65 15.33
C TYR A 424 18.66 2.77 14.72
N LEU A 425 19.36 2.50 13.62
CA LEU A 425 20.11 3.51 12.89
C LEU A 425 19.16 4.58 12.32
N GLY A 426 18.05 4.17 11.70
CA GLY A 426 17.03 5.08 11.19
C GLY A 426 16.46 6.00 12.28
N LEU A 427 16.16 5.43 13.46
CA LEU A 427 15.71 6.20 14.63
C LEU A 427 16.78 7.18 15.13
N ILE A 428 18.03 6.73 15.30
CA ILE A 428 19.15 7.60 15.74
C ILE A 428 19.35 8.76 14.77
N LEU A 429 19.36 8.49 13.46
CA LEU A 429 19.48 9.52 12.42
C LEU A 429 18.30 10.50 12.48
N GLY A 430 17.08 9.99 12.64
CA GLY A 430 15.86 10.79 12.75
C GLY A 430 15.82 11.68 13.99
N PHE A 431 16.14 11.15 15.17
CA PHE A 431 16.24 11.91 16.42
C PHE A 431 17.36 12.95 16.35
N THR A 432 18.52 12.60 15.77
CA THR A 432 19.64 13.53 15.61
C THR A 432 19.25 14.67 14.66
N ALA A 433 18.63 14.36 13.52
CA ALA A 433 18.14 15.37 12.59
C ALA A 433 17.06 16.27 13.21
N LEU A 434 16.19 15.71 14.04
CA LEU A 434 15.19 16.46 14.81
C LEU A 434 15.84 17.44 15.79
N ILE A 435 16.84 17.01 16.57
CA ILE A 435 17.58 17.86 17.51
C ILE A 435 18.25 19.00 16.73
N VAL A 436 18.97 18.67 15.65
CA VAL A 436 19.63 19.66 14.80
C VAL A 436 18.63 20.70 14.29
N ARG A 437 17.51 20.27 13.71
CA ARG A 437 16.49 21.20 13.18
C ARG A 437 15.80 22.02 14.28
N ARG A 438 15.72 21.52 15.52
CA ARG A 438 15.12 22.24 16.66
C ARG A 438 16.00 23.38 17.16
N TYR A 439 17.32 23.19 17.17
CA TYR A 439 18.27 24.15 17.74
C TYR A 439 18.97 25.03 16.70
N ILE A 440 19.15 24.56 15.47
CA ILE A 440 19.80 25.33 14.39
C ILE A 440 18.72 25.95 13.50
N VAL A 441 18.41 27.23 13.77
CA VAL A 441 17.48 28.02 12.95
C VAL A 441 18.28 28.89 11.98
N THR A 442 18.34 28.49 10.71
CA THR A 442 19.11 29.20 9.68
C THR A 442 18.32 30.28 8.93
N SER A 443 16.99 30.30 9.07
CA SER A 443 16.10 31.27 8.42
C SER A 443 14.90 31.58 9.31
N VAL A 444 14.39 32.81 9.22
CA VAL A 444 13.19 33.24 9.94
C VAL A 444 11.96 32.93 9.09
N VAL A 445 10.93 32.33 9.70
CA VAL A 445 9.64 32.08 9.07
C VAL A 445 8.87 33.40 9.01
N GLU A 446 8.73 33.98 7.82
CA GLU A 446 7.73 35.03 7.61
C GLU A 446 6.40 34.35 7.28
N LEU A 447 5.43 34.45 8.19
CA LEU A 447 4.03 34.16 7.87
C LEU A 447 3.53 35.25 6.92
N ASN A 448 3.93 35.16 5.66
CA ASN A 448 3.51 36.11 4.64
C ASN A 448 1.99 36.05 4.50
N ASN A 449 1.34 37.22 4.55
CA ASN A 449 0.02 37.44 3.98
C ASN A 449 0.14 37.41 2.44
N THR A 450 0.51 36.26 1.86
CA THR A 450 0.55 36.11 0.41
C THR A 450 -0.87 36.19 -0.12
N LYS A 451 -1.13 37.17 -1.00
CA LYS A 451 -2.35 37.20 -1.80
C LYS A 451 -2.30 36.01 -2.76
N TYR A 452 -3.12 34.99 -2.50
CA TYR A 452 -3.28 33.86 -3.40
C TYR A 452 -4.02 34.28 -4.66
N LYS A 453 -3.63 33.73 -5.82
CA LYS A 453 -4.44 33.86 -7.03
C LYS A 453 -5.71 33.03 -6.86
N ASN A 454 -6.88 33.65 -7.01
CA ASN A 454 -8.16 32.96 -7.16
C ASN A 454 -8.26 32.48 -8.60
N ASP A 455 -7.99 31.20 -8.86
CA ASP A 455 -8.09 30.65 -10.21
C ASP A 455 -8.43 29.15 -10.18
N HIS A 456 -9.23 28.70 -11.14
CA HIS A 456 -9.54 27.28 -11.39
C HIS A 456 -8.28 26.46 -11.73
N ASN A 457 -7.20 27.11 -12.20
CA ASN A 457 -5.92 26.48 -12.50
C ASN A 457 -5.23 25.78 -11.29
N CYS A 458 -5.65 26.04 -10.06
CA CYS A 458 -5.10 25.38 -8.86
C CYS A 458 -5.24 23.86 -8.89
N TYR A 459 -6.33 23.32 -9.45
CA TYR A 459 -6.54 21.87 -9.56
C TYR A 459 -5.58 21.24 -10.57
N LEU A 460 -5.37 21.86 -11.73
CA LEU A 460 -4.45 21.36 -12.76
C LEU A 460 -3.00 21.39 -12.27
N VAL A 461 -2.60 22.49 -11.60
CA VAL A 461 -1.26 22.64 -11.03
C VAL A 461 -1.02 21.62 -9.91
N GLY A 462 -2.01 21.42 -9.03
CA GLY A 462 -1.94 20.38 -8.01
C GLY A 462 -1.87 18.98 -8.60
N ALA A 463 -2.73 18.66 -9.58
CA ALA A 463 -2.71 17.37 -10.28
C ALA A 463 -1.38 17.10 -11.00
N GLY A 464 -0.76 18.14 -11.57
CA GLY A 464 0.60 18.11 -12.12
C GLY A 464 1.63 17.62 -11.13
N LEU A 465 1.67 18.23 -9.93
CA LEU A 465 2.59 17.80 -8.88
C LEU A 465 2.23 16.40 -8.33
N GLY A 466 0.94 16.06 -8.20
CA GLY A 466 0.51 14.72 -7.81
C GLY A 466 0.99 13.63 -8.77
N SER A 467 0.83 13.87 -10.07
CA SER A 467 1.31 13.00 -11.14
C SER A 467 2.83 12.88 -11.14
N TYR A 468 3.54 13.98 -10.84
CA TYR A 468 4.99 13.98 -10.71
C TYR A 468 5.49 13.17 -9.51
N ILE A 469 4.86 13.30 -8.34
CA ILE A 469 5.19 12.48 -7.15
C ILE A 469 4.93 11.00 -7.45
N TRP A 470 3.82 10.67 -8.12
CA TRP A 470 3.53 9.31 -8.58
C TRP A 470 4.61 8.78 -9.53
N ALA A 471 5.07 9.58 -10.49
CA ALA A 471 6.13 9.19 -11.42
C ALA A 471 7.46 8.95 -10.68
N LEU A 472 7.82 9.82 -9.75
CA LEU A 472 9.02 9.63 -8.91
C LEU A 472 8.96 8.33 -8.10
N HIS A 473 7.80 8.04 -7.49
CA HIS A 473 7.60 6.81 -6.71
C HIS A 473 7.60 5.56 -7.61
N THR A 474 6.95 5.62 -8.77
CA THR A 474 6.85 4.47 -9.70
C THR A 474 8.19 4.12 -10.32
N TYR A 475 8.96 5.13 -10.73
CA TYR A 475 10.11 4.91 -11.62
C TYR A 475 11.47 5.01 -10.93
N LEU A 476 11.60 5.78 -9.86
CA LEU A 476 12.91 6.17 -9.30
C LEU A 476 13.06 5.88 -7.80
N SER A 477 12.07 5.24 -7.16
CA SER A 477 12.16 4.79 -5.77
C SER A 477 13.14 3.62 -5.58
N ASP A 478 13.48 2.90 -6.65
CA ASP A 478 14.53 1.89 -6.72
C ASP A 478 15.31 2.06 -8.04
N PRO A 479 16.63 1.92 -8.04
CA PRO A 479 17.43 2.16 -9.24
C PRO A 479 17.33 1.02 -10.26
N SER A 480 16.79 -0.15 -9.89
CA SER A 480 16.61 -1.31 -10.79
C SER A 480 15.25 -1.34 -11.50
N THR A 481 14.22 -0.63 -11.00
CA THR A 481 12.85 -0.73 -11.51
C THR A 481 12.74 -0.48 -13.01
N LEU A 482 13.20 0.67 -13.51
CA LEU A 482 13.12 0.96 -14.94
C LEU A 482 14.00 0.04 -15.79
N LEU A 483 15.15 -0.41 -15.28
CA LEU A 483 15.99 -1.36 -16.01
C LEU A 483 15.35 -2.75 -16.08
N SER A 484 14.57 -3.15 -15.08
CA SER A 484 13.87 -4.44 -15.11
C SER A 484 12.92 -4.57 -16.30
N TRP A 485 12.39 -3.46 -16.82
CA TRP A 485 11.54 -3.46 -18.00
C TRP A 485 12.28 -3.80 -19.29
N SER A 486 13.62 -3.74 -19.28
CA SER A 486 14.44 -4.18 -20.42
C SER A 486 14.73 -5.68 -20.45
N TRP A 487 14.29 -6.43 -19.43
CA TRP A 487 14.59 -7.84 -19.27
C TRP A 487 13.82 -8.72 -20.26
N THR A 488 14.52 -9.65 -20.91
CA THR A 488 13.96 -10.57 -21.93
C THR A 488 14.35 -12.03 -21.70
N GLY A 489 14.98 -12.37 -20.58
CA GLY A 489 15.55 -13.71 -20.37
C GLY A 489 16.89 -13.93 -21.08
N PHE A 490 17.17 -15.19 -21.45
CA PHE A 490 18.44 -15.66 -21.99
C PHE A 490 18.34 -15.98 -23.50
N PRO A 491 19.40 -15.76 -24.29
CA PRO A 491 20.64 -15.08 -23.93
C PRO A 491 20.41 -13.61 -23.60
N ILE A 492 21.16 -13.06 -22.64
CA ILE A 492 20.95 -11.70 -22.14
C ILE A 492 21.21 -10.68 -23.26
N GLN A 493 20.16 -9.98 -23.70
CA GLN A 493 20.24 -8.97 -24.78
C GLN A 493 20.36 -7.52 -24.28
N GLY A 494 20.24 -7.29 -22.97
CA GLY A 494 20.22 -5.97 -22.35
C GLY A 494 21.10 -5.90 -21.10
N PRO A 495 21.09 -4.75 -20.38
CA PRO A 495 21.81 -4.64 -19.13
C PRO A 495 21.14 -5.48 -18.04
N HIS A 496 21.95 -6.13 -17.21
CA HIS A 496 21.46 -6.77 -15.99
C HIS A 496 20.76 -5.73 -15.08
N PRO A 497 19.48 -5.93 -14.67
CA PRO A 497 18.67 -4.91 -14.00
C PRO A 497 19.30 -4.32 -12.72
N ILE A 498 19.95 -5.14 -11.91
CA ILE A 498 20.57 -4.69 -10.65
C ILE A 498 22.01 -4.20 -10.83
N TYR A 499 22.91 -5.00 -11.39
CA TYR A 499 24.33 -4.62 -11.47
C TYR A 499 24.61 -3.38 -12.33
N HIS A 500 23.74 -3.06 -13.29
CA HIS A 500 23.86 -1.83 -14.10
C HIS A 500 23.07 -0.64 -13.55
N SER A 501 22.38 -0.80 -12.40
CA SER A 501 21.52 0.25 -11.82
C SER A 501 22.27 1.51 -11.38
N THR A 502 23.60 1.48 -11.24
CA THR A 502 24.43 2.70 -11.10
C THR A 502 24.19 3.69 -12.24
N VAL A 503 23.90 3.24 -13.46
CA VAL A 503 23.62 4.13 -14.60
C VAL A 503 22.35 4.95 -14.36
N ILE A 504 21.33 4.38 -13.72
CA ILE A 504 20.11 5.10 -13.32
C ILE A 504 20.42 6.14 -12.25
N VAL A 505 21.28 5.82 -11.28
CA VAL A 505 21.76 6.78 -10.26
C VAL A 505 22.51 7.95 -10.92
N VAL A 506 23.37 7.68 -11.91
CA VAL A 506 24.06 8.71 -12.69
C VAL A 506 23.06 9.58 -13.46
N GLY A 507 22.07 8.97 -14.12
CA GLY A 507 21.00 9.69 -14.79
C GLY A 507 20.23 10.61 -13.85
N PHE A 508 19.88 10.11 -12.66
CA PHE A 508 19.25 10.87 -11.59
C PHE A 508 20.08 12.11 -11.21
N VAL A 509 21.39 11.92 -10.98
CA VAL A 509 22.32 13.01 -10.64
C VAL A 509 22.41 14.05 -11.75
N ILE A 510 22.51 13.63 -13.02
CA ILE A 510 22.51 14.53 -14.18
C ILE A 510 21.20 15.34 -14.22
N GLY A 511 20.06 14.68 -14.00
CA GLY A 511 18.76 15.33 -13.91
C GLY A 511 18.72 16.42 -12.82
N MET A 512 19.26 16.14 -11.63
CA MET A 512 19.31 17.14 -10.55
C MET A 512 20.23 18.33 -10.83
N LEU A 513 21.29 18.13 -11.61
CA LEU A 513 22.22 19.19 -12.01
C LEU A 513 21.75 19.95 -13.25
N SER A 514 20.69 19.49 -13.91
CA SER A 514 20.18 20.06 -15.15
C SER A 514 19.64 21.48 -14.96
N PRO A 515 19.84 22.38 -15.94
CA PRO A 515 19.31 23.74 -15.89
C PRO A 515 17.78 23.77 -15.78
N LYS A 516 17.25 24.62 -14.89
CA LYS A 516 15.79 24.78 -14.68
C LYS A 516 15.01 25.13 -15.95
N LEU A 517 15.66 25.78 -16.92
CA LEU A 517 15.06 26.16 -18.20
C LEU A 517 14.61 24.93 -19.01
N LEU A 518 15.33 23.80 -18.91
CA LEU A 518 14.96 22.57 -19.60
C LEU A 518 13.56 22.10 -19.21
N ALA A 519 13.20 22.21 -17.93
CA ALA A 519 11.89 21.82 -17.42
C ALA A 519 10.70 22.64 -17.96
N THR A 520 10.95 23.73 -18.70
CA THR A 520 9.91 24.51 -19.40
C THR A 520 9.94 24.33 -20.92
N SER A 521 10.92 23.61 -21.44
CA SER A 521 11.10 23.38 -22.87
C SER A 521 10.17 22.27 -23.37
N ARG A 522 9.39 22.57 -24.42
CA ARG A 522 8.55 21.55 -25.09
C ARG A 522 9.39 20.39 -25.62
N VAL A 523 10.57 20.68 -26.17
CA VAL A 523 11.50 19.65 -26.68
C VAL A 523 11.92 18.70 -25.57
N TRP A 524 12.11 19.20 -24.34
CA TRP A 524 12.49 18.38 -23.20
C TRP A 524 11.33 17.47 -22.74
N HIS A 525 10.09 17.94 -22.80
CA HIS A 525 8.91 17.09 -22.54
C HIS A 525 8.71 16.02 -23.61
N PHE A 526 8.95 16.36 -24.88
CA PHE A 526 8.97 15.37 -25.96
C PHE A 526 10.07 14.32 -25.73
N PHE A 527 11.27 14.75 -25.30
CA PHE A 527 12.35 13.83 -24.93
C PHE A 527 11.92 12.88 -23.80
N GLY A 528 11.36 13.40 -22.71
CA GLY A 528 10.87 12.56 -21.60
C GLY A 528 9.80 11.55 -22.03
N THR A 529 8.83 11.99 -22.83
CA THR A 529 7.76 11.14 -23.36
C THR A 529 8.31 10.07 -24.30
N TRP A 530 9.26 10.44 -25.16
CA TRP A 530 9.95 9.53 -26.06
C TRP A 530 10.73 8.47 -25.29
N CYS A 531 11.53 8.86 -24.30
CA CYS A 531 12.27 7.93 -23.45
C CYS A 531 11.35 6.96 -22.71
N LEU A 532 10.20 7.43 -22.21
CA LEU A 532 9.22 6.55 -21.57
C LEU A 532 8.59 5.57 -22.57
N GLY A 533 8.32 6.02 -23.79
CA GLY A 533 7.87 5.15 -24.88
C GLY A 533 8.92 4.09 -25.25
N LEU A 534 10.20 4.47 -25.30
CA LEU A 534 11.29 3.52 -25.51
C LEU A 534 11.34 2.45 -24.41
N CYS A 535 11.15 2.83 -23.13
CA CYS A 535 11.10 1.86 -22.03
C CYS A 535 9.94 0.87 -22.13
N TYR A 536 8.78 1.32 -22.63
CA TYR A 536 7.55 0.54 -22.56
C TYR A 536 7.35 -0.38 -23.78
N TYR A 537 7.75 0.08 -24.97
CA TYR A 537 7.48 -0.63 -26.23
C TYR A 537 8.68 -1.42 -26.78
N TYR A 538 9.87 -1.19 -26.25
CA TYR A 538 11.08 -1.91 -26.66
C TYR A 538 11.68 -2.62 -25.45
N ASP A 539 12.55 -3.59 -25.74
CA ASP A 539 13.28 -4.36 -24.74
C ASP A 539 14.80 -4.16 -24.88
N GLY A 540 15.59 -4.83 -24.04
CA GLY A 540 17.06 -4.82 -24.10
C GLY A 540 17.70 -3.42 -23.99
N TRP A 541 18.79 -3.19 -24.71
CA TRP A 541 19.54 -1.92 -24.64
C TRP A 541 18.73 -0.68 -25.06
N VAL A 542 17.75 -0.81 -25.95
CA VAL A 542 16.90 0.32 -26.39
C VAL A 542 16.00 0.78 -25.24
N SER A 543 15.35 -0.17 -24.57
CA SER A 543 14.57 0.07 -23.36
C SER A 543 15.41 0.71 -22.25
N ALA A 544 16.63 0.19 -22.04
CA ALA A 544 17.57 0.72 -21.06
C ALA A 544 18.03 2.16 -21.37
N GLY A 545 18.21 2.51 -22.65
CA GLY A 545 18.47 3.88 -23.08
C GLY A 545 17.32 4.83 -22.74
N GLY A 546 16.08 4.36 -22.93
CA GLY A 546 14.87 5.04 -22.45
C GLY A 546 14.88 5.21 -20.93
N ALA A 547 15.29 4.17 -20.18
CA ALA A 547 15.28 4.16 -18.71
C ALA A 547 16.26 5.21 -18.17
N PHE A 548 17.46 5.27 -18.75
CA PHE A 548 18.44 6.30 -18.45
C PHE A 548 17.91 7.70 -18.77
N GLY A 549 17.26 7.89 -19.91
CA GLY A 549 16.64 9.16 -20.27
C GLY A 549 15.54 9.60 -19.29
N CYS A 550 14.69 8.66 -18.85
CA CYS A 550 13.67 8.90 -17.81
C CYS A 550 14.31 9.31 -16.47
N ALA A 551 15.41 8.66 -16.09
CA ALA A 551 16.16 8.97 -14.87
C ALA A 551 16.78 10.38 -14.90
N ILE A 552 17.08 10.93 -16.08
CA ILE A 552 17.49 12.34 -16.24
C ILE A 552 16.27 13.26 -16.22
N PHE A 553 15.24 12.90 -16.99
CA PHE A 553 14.07 13.74 -17.23
C PHE A 553 13.31 14.08 -15.95
N TYR A 554 12.87 13.09 -15.17
CA TYR A 554 12.00 13.37 -14.02
C TYR A 554 12.69 14.25 -12.97
N PRO A 555 13.91 13.96 -12.46
CA PRO A 555 14.57 14.80 -11.46
C PRO A 555 14.82 16.23 -11.93
N SER A 556 15.00 16.45 -13.24
CA SER A 556 15.18 17.80 -13.82
C SER A 556 13.94 18.70 -13.67
N LEU A 557 12.74 18.11 -13.54
CA LEU A 557 11.48 18.86 -13.44
C LEU A 557 11.19 19.37 -12.02
N ALA A 558 11.85 18.81 -11.00
CA ALA A 558 11.47 18.97 -9.60
C ALA A 558 11.22 20.44 -9.20
N THR A 559 12.21 21.31 -9.40
CA THR A 559 12.09 22.70 -8.92
C THR A 559 10.97 23.48 -9.62
N THR A 560 10.72 23.20 -10.89
CA THR A 560 9.68 23.89 -11.69
C THR A 560 8.29 23.41 -11.31
N VAL A 561 8.09 22.09 -11.17
CA VAL A 561 6.80 21.52 -10.76
C VAL A 561 6.43 21.95 -9.35
N PHE A 562 7.34 21.84 -8.37
CA PHE A 562 7.05 22.20 -6.98
C PHE A 562 6.87 23.70 -6.74
N SER A 563 7.59 24.57 -7.45
CA SER A 563 7.46 26.02 -7.23
C SER A 563 6.12 26.59 -7.72
N SER A 564 5.47 25.91 -8.67
CA SER A 564 4.20 26.34 -9.27
C SER A 564 3.04 26.42 -8.27
N ILE A 565 3.03 25.60 -7.22
CA ILE A 565 1.91 25.49 -6.26
C ILE A 565 1.81 26.69 -5.31
N ARG A 566 2.94 27.40 -5.06
CA ARG A 566 3.02 28.50 -4.07
C ARG A 566 2.12 29.68 -4.41
N ALA A 567 1.76 29.85 -5.69
CA ALA A 567 0.90 30.93 -6.16
C ALA A 567 -0.60 30.74 -5.81
N TYR A 568 -1.01 29.53 -5.43
CA TYR A 568 -2.40 29.14 -5.28
C TYR A 568 -2.77 28.80 -3.82
N THR A 569 -4.06 28.76 -3.51
CA THR A 569 -4.55 28.44 -2.16
C THR A 569 -4.16 27.01 -1.76
N PRO A 570 -3.57 26.78 -0.56
CA PRO A 570 -3.04 25.48 -0.17
C PRO A 570 -4.06 24.33 -0.23
N GLY A 571 -5.27 24.53 0.29
CA GLY A 571 -6.26 23.44 0.44
C GLY A 571 -6.63 22.71 -0.81
N ARG A 572 -7.24 23.43 -1.74
CA ARG A 572 -7.70 22.85 -3.02
C ARG A 572 -6.54 22.31 -3.83
N THR A 573 -5.41 23.02 -3.83
CA THR A 573 -4.20 22.62 -4.56
C THR A 573 -3.62 21.32 -4.00
N LEU A 574 -3.38 21.24 -2.68
CA LEU A 574 -2.83 20.06 -2.02
C LEU A 574 -3.79 18.86 -2.06
N GLY A 575 -5.10 19.11 -1.96
CA GLY A 575 -6.11 18.09 -2.19
C GLY A 575 -6.03 17.51 -3.60
N ALA A 576 -5.79 18.34 -4.61
CA ALA A 576 -5.56 17.87 -5.98
C ALA A 576 -4.21 17.13 -6.14
N VAL A 577 -3.15 17.54 -5.44
CA VAL A 577 -1.85 16.84 -5.42
C VAL A 577 -2.02 15.40 -4.96
N PHE A 578 -2.45 15.22 -3.72
CA PHE A 578 -2.51 13.89 -3.13
C PHE A 578 -3.72 13.08 -3.60
N GLY A 579 -4.81 13.74 -4.02
CA GLY A 579 -5.93 13.08 -4.68
C GLY A 579 -5.52 12.47 -6.03
N THR A 580 -4.78 13.23 -6.86
CA THR A 580 -4.28 12.71 -8.15
C THR A 580 -3.26 11.61 -7.94
N TYR A 581 -2.33 11.77 -6.99
CA TYR A 581 -1.39 10.71 -6.61
C TYR A 581 -2.13 9.41 -6.23
N THR A 582 -3.12 9.48 -5.33
CA THR A 582 -3.88 8.30 -4.89
C THR A 582 -4.64 7.66 -6.04
N VAL A 583 -5.30 8.46 -6.89
CA VAL A 583 -6.01 7.94 -8.07
C VAL A 583 -5.05 7.24 -9.03
N LEU A 584 -3.86 7.79 -9.27
CA LEU A 584 -2.86 7.17 -10.15
C LEU A 584 -2.25 5.89 -9.56
N VAL A 585 -2.05 5.82 -8.24
CA VAL A 585 -1.62 4.57 -7.58
C VAL A 585 -2.67 3.48 -7.78
N VAL A 586 -3.94 3.78 -7.46
CA VAL A 586 -5.05 2.82 -7.62
C VAL A 586 -5.22 2.41 -9.08
N ALA A 587 -5.22 3.38 -10.00
CA ALA A 587 -5.35 3.13 -11.43
C ALA A 587 -4.20 2.26 -11.96
N HIS A 588 -2.97 2.46 -11.50
CA HIS A 588 -1.84 1.62 -11.90
C HIS A 588 -1.95 0.20 -11.31
N THR A 589 -2.40 0.03 -10.07
CA THR A 589 -2.65 -1.30 -9.49
C THR A 589 -3.74 -2.06 -10.26
N PHE A 590 -4.77 -1.35 -10.72
CA PHE A 590 -5.88 -1.93 -11.47
C PHE A 590 -5.47 -2.44 -12.86
N THR A 591 -4.27 -2.12 -13.36
CA THR A 591 -3.81 -2.67 -14.65
C THR A 591 -3.40 -4.13 -14.56
N VAL A 592 -3.14 -4.62 -13.35
CA VAL A 592 -2.78 -6.01 -13.04
C VAL A 592 -3.90 -6.69 -12.25
N ALA A 593 -4.37 -6.06 -11.17
CA ALA A 593 -5.39 -6.62 -10.28
C ALA A 593 -6.83 -6.49 -10.82
N TYR A 594 -7.02 -6.33 -12.13
CA TYR A 594 -8.31 -5.99 -12.74
C TYR A 594 -9.41 -7.03 -12.50
N GLU A 595 -9.06 -8.31 -12.29
CA GLU A 595 -10.00 -9.39 -12.00
C GLU A 595 -10.61 -9.26 -10.58
N PHE A 596 -9.83 -8.72 -9.63
CA PHE A 596 -10.18 -8.70 -8.19
C PHE A 596 -10.87 -7.40 -7.74
N VAL A 597 -11.07 -6.44 -8.66
CA VAL A 597 -11.51 -5.08 -8.33
C VAL A 597 -12.71 -4.64 -9.18
N PRO A 598 -13.68 -3.90 -8.59
CA PRO A 598 -14.82 -3.42 -9.34
C PRO A 598 -14.35 -2.43 -10.42
N LEU A 599 -14.91 -2.57 -11.62
CA LEU A 599 -14.53 -1.79 -12.81
C LEU A 599 -13.08 -1.99 -13.28
N GLY A 600 -12.36 -3.01 -12.78
CA GLY A 600 -10.99 -3.30 -13.19
C GLY A 600 -10.83 -3.51 -14.70
N PHE A 601 -11.84 -4.07 -15.36
CA PHE A 601 -11.89 -4.26 -16.82
C PHE A 601 -11.63 -2.97 -17.63
N LEU A 602 -11.86 -1.78 -17.07
CA LEU A 602 -11.58 -0.50 -17.74
C LEU A 602 -10.09 -0.27 -17.97
N LEU A 603 -9.26 -0.76 -17.06
CA LEU A 603 -7.81 -0.56 -17.02
C LEU A 603 -7.01 -1.84 -17.24
N ARG A 604 -7.67 -2.99 -17.49
CA ARG A 604 -7.05 -4.26 -17.86
C ARG A 604 -5.91 -4.05 -18.86
N GLU A 605 -4.69 -4.34 -18.42
CA GLU A 605 -3.45 -4.28 -19.22
C GLU A 605 -3.15 -2.90 -19.87
N ARG A 606 -3.68 -1.83 -19.29
CA ARG A 606 -3.60 -0.46 -19.84
C ARG A 606 -2.66 0.47 -19.06
N SER A 607 -1.52 -0.03 -18.60
CA SER A 607 -0.51 0.81 -17.92
C SER A 607 -0.06 2.00 -18.77
N HIS A 608 0.05 1.82 -20.09
CA HIS A 608 0.33 2.92 -21.01
C HIS A 608 -0.64 4.10 -20.86
N LEU A 609 -1.95 3.86 -20.66
CA LEU A 609 -2.93 4.95 -20.47
C LEU A 609 -2.71 5.71 -19.17
N VAL A 610 -2.40 4.99 -18.08
CA VAL A 610 -2.12 5.62 -16.77
C VAL A 610 -0.86 6.48 -16.88
N MET A 611 0.20 5.95 -17.49
CA MET A 611 1.48 6.63 -17.68
C MET A 611 1.35 7.86 -18.60
N MET A 612 0.63 7.73 -19.72
CA MET A 612 0.35 8.83 -20.64
C MET A 612 -0.48 9.92 -19.96
N THR A 613 -1.52 9.54 -19.21
CA THR A 613 -2.36 10.48 -18.46
C THR A 613 -1.53 11.28 -17.46
N ALA A 614 -0.70 10.60 -16.65
CA ALA A 614 0.19 11.27 -15.71
C ALA A 614 1.16 12.25 -16.41
N ASN A 615 1.79 11.85 -17.51
CA ASN A 615 2.71 12.71 -18.26
C ASN A 615 2.02 13.92 -18.93
N ILE A 616 0.83 13.73 -19.48
CA ILE A 616 0.03 14.82 -20.06
C ILE A 616 -0.36 15.83 -18.97
N ILE A 617 -0.77 15.35 -17.79
CA ILE A 617 -1.12 16.21 -16.66
C ILE A 617 0.11 17.01 -16.19
N ILE A 618 1.28 16.36 -16.06
CA ILE A 618 2.55 17.05 -15.74
C ILE A 618 2.82 18.14 -16.78
N TRP A 619 2.75 17.83 -18.07
CA TRP A 619 3.04 18.78 -19.14
C TRP A 619 2.07 19.98 -19.13
N CYS A 620 0.77 19.73 -18.99
CA CYS A 620 -0.25 20.77 -18.98
C CYS A 620 -0.17 21.67 -17.73
N SER A 621 0.37 21.16 -16.61
CA SER A 621 0.49 21.90 -15.36
C SER A 621 1.60 22.95 -15.35
N LEU A 622 2.55 22.87 -16.27
CA LEU A 622 3.75 23.70 -16.27
C LEU A 622 3.49 25.10 -16.87
N PRO A 623 4.09 26.15 -16.30
CA PRO A 623 3.88 27.51 -16.77
C PRO A 623 4.41 27.70 -18.21
N LYS A 624 3.59 28.31 -19.09
CA LYS A 624 3.88 28.51 -20.53
C LYS A 624 4.90 29.62 -20.85
N SER A 625 5.33 30.39 -19.87
CA SER A 625 6.24 31.52 -20.02
C SER A 625 7.49 31.29 -19.20
N ASN A 626 8.64 31.79 -19.69
CA ASN A 626 9.85 32.08 -18.90
C ASN A 626 9.46 33.06 -17.79
N ALA A 627 8.75 32.60 -16.75
CA ALA A 627 8.68 33.32 -15.50
C ALA A 627 10.13 33.52 -15.12
N ARG A 628 10.60 34.78 -15.13
CA ARG A 628 11.94 35.17 -14.69
C ARG A 628 12.19 34.40 -13.41
N THR A 629 12.93 33.30 -13.51
CA THR A 629 13.52 32.67 -12.35
C THR A 629 14.49 33.72 -11.93
N ASN A 630 14.17 34.51 -10.90
CA ASN A 630 15.17 35.32 -10.24
C ASN A 630 16.35 34.38 -10.04
N ASN A 631 17.45 34.65 -10.72
CA ASN A 631 18.71 33.97 -10.53
C ASN A 631 19.17 34.39 -9.14
N PHE A 632 18.54 33.82 -8.12
CA PHE A 632 19.01 33.93 -6.76
C PHE A 632 20.27 33.08 -6.69
N GLU A 633 21.38 33.71 -6.35
CA GLU A 633 22.64 33.04 -6.12
C GLU A 633 22.43 31.99 -5.02
N ARG A 634 22.34 30.72 -5.41
CA ARG A 634 22.36 29.61 -4.46
C ARG A 634 23.63 29.74 -3.62
N ASN A 635 23.47 29.68 -2.30
CA ASN A 635 24.59 29.70 -1.36
C ASN A 635 25.67 28.69 -1.79
N GLY A 636 26.89 29.18 -2.07
CA GLY A 636 27.99 28.35 -2.58
C GLY A 636 28.27 27.11 -1.72
N LEU A 637 28.09 27.22 -0.39
CA LEU A 637 28.25 26.10 0.53
C LEU A 637 27.20 25.00 0.33
N PHE A 638 25.95 25.38 0.05
CA PHE A 638 24.89 24.42 -0.23
C PHE A 638 25.14 23.68 -1.55
N ASN A 639 25.60 24.39 -2.58
CA ASN A 639 25.97 23.78 -3.86
C ASN A 639 27.13 22.77 -3.70
N ILE A 640 28.14 23.09 -2.88
CA ILE A 640 29.22 22.15 -2.56
C ILE A 640 28.64 20.92 -1.87
N TYR A 641 27.82 21.10 -0.83
CA TYR A 641 27.16 19.99 -0.12
C TYR A 641 26.39 19.07 -1.08
N VAL A 642 25.55 19.63 -1.94
CA VAL A 642 24.77 18.88 -2.94
C VAL A 642 25.70 18.11 -3.86
N LYS A 643 26.70 18.75 -4.48
CA LYS A 643 27.63 18.08 -5.40
C LYS A 643 28.41 16.95 -4.74
N VAL A 644 28.87 17.16 -3.50
CA VAL A 644 29.58 16.12 -2.72
C VAL A 644 28.66 14.95 -2.42
N LEU A 645 27.41 15.20 -2.01
CA LEU A 645 26.43 14.15 -1.75
C LEU A 645 26.11 13.36 -3.02
N LEU A 646 25.87 14.03 -4.14
CA LEU A 646 25.58 13.40 -5.44
C LEU A 646 26.73 12.50 -5.91
N LEU A 647 27.97 13.01 -5.83
CA LEU A 647 29.17 12.22 -6.14
C LEU A 647 29.30 11.03 -5.17
N GLY A 648 29.08 11.26 -3.88
CA GLY A 648 29.08 10.22 -2.86
C GLY A 648 28.06 9.12 -3.14
N THR A 649 26.85 9.45 -3.60
CA THR A 649 25.82 8.45 -3.94
C THR A 649 26.17 7.63 -5.17
N ILE A 650 26.81 8.22 -6.19
CA ILE A 650 27.29 7.48 -7.36
C ILE A 650 28.35 6.47 -6.91
N ILE A 651 29.39 6.95 -6.21
CA ILE A 651 30.49 6.10 -5.73
C ILE A 651 29.95 4.99 -4.82
N ALA A 652 29.10 5.34 -3.85
CA ALA A 652 28.52 4.35 -2.94
C ALA A 652 27.72 3.30 -3.70
N SER A 653 26.82 3.71 -4.63
CA SER A 653 26.02 2.77 -5.41
C SER A 653 26.89 1.80 -6.22
N HIS A 654 27.95 2.29 -6.86
CA HIS A 654 28.86 1.47 -7.64
C HIS A 654 29.66 0.50 -6.76
N LEU A 655 30.21 0.97 -5.64
CA LEU A 655 30.96 0.14 -4.71
C LEU A 655 30.10 -0.94 -4.05
N ILE A 656 28.85 -0.62 -3.68
CA ILE A 656 27.90 -1.59 -3.13
C ILE A 656 27.62 -2.70 -4.16
N LEU A 657 27.29 -2.33 -5.40
CA LEU A 657 26.98 -3.31 -6.44
C LEU A 657 28.20 -4.14 -6.86
N LYS A 658 29.38 -3.52 -6.92
CA LYS A 658 30.63 -4.23 -7.15
C LYS A 658 30.89 -5.25 -6.04
N HIS A 659 30.74 -4.86 -4.78
CA HIS A 659 30.89 -5.76 -3.63
C HIS A 659 29.88 -6.92 -3.66
N ARG A 660 28.63 -6.66 -4.04
CA ARG A 660 27.61 -7.71 -4.22
C ARG A 660 27.98 -8.68 -5.33
N SER A 661 28.42 -8.17 -6.47
CA SER A 661 28.85 -9.00 -7.60
C SER A 661 30.09 -9.83 -7.30
N GLU A 662 31.06 -9.29 -6.55
CA GLU A 662 32.30 -9.98 -6.18
C GLU A 662 32.08 -11.05 -5.09
N ASN A 663 31.09 -10.85 -4.20
CA ASN A 663 30.75 -11.80 -3.14
C ASN A 663 29.59 -12.74 -3.48
N MET A 664 29.13 -12.73 -4.73
CA MET A 664 28.12 -13.68 -5.19
C MET A 664 28.65 -15.11 -5.02
N THR A 665 27.84 -15.99 -4.43
CA THR A 665 28.20 -17.39 -4.23
C THR A 665 28.42 -18.06 -5.59
N THR A 666 29.51 -18.82 -5.72
CA THR A 666 29.81 -19.55 -6.95
C THR A 666 28.69 -20.53 -7.28
N ILE A 667 28.17 -20.45 -8.49
CA ILE A 667 27.08 -21.31 -8.96
C ILE A 667 27.61 -22.74 -9.11
N LYS A 668 27.08 -23.65 -8.27
CA LYS A 668 27.36 -25.08 -8.30
C LYS A 668 26.10 -25.86 -7.88
N PRO A 669 25.75 -26.96 -8.58
CA PRO A 669 24.73 -27.90 -8.12
C PRO A 669 25.12 -28.57 -6.80
N TYR A 670 24.14 -28.97 -6.00
CA TYR A 670 24.37 -29.58 -4.68
C TYR A 670 25.00 -30.98 -4.79
N HIS A 671 24.47 -31.82 -5.68
CA HIS A 671 24.80 -33.25 -5.79
C HIS A 671 25.37 -33.60 -7.17
N ALA A 672 26.40 -32.85 -7.59
CA ALA A 672 26.98 -32.96 -8.94
C ALA A 672 27.62 -34.32 -9.22
N ASP A 673 28.28 -34.94 -8.24
CA ASP A 673 28.97 -36.23 -8.40
C ASP A 673 28.00 -37.38 -8.67
N GLN A 674 26.79 -37.32 -8.10
CA GLN A 674 25.72 -38.30 -8.28
C GLN A 674 24.81 -37.95 -9.47
N GLN A 675 25.08 -36.84 -10.15
CA GLN A 675 24.27 -36.27 -11.23
C GLN A 675 22.78 -36.14 -10.87
N LEU A 676 22.51 -35.72 -9.63
CA LEU A 676 21.15 -35.48 -9.15
C LEU A 676 20.68 -34.07 -9.49
N ILE A 677 19.42 -33.97 -9.89
CA ILE A 677 18.73 -32.70 -10.14
C ILE A 677 17.65 -32.55 -9.08
N THR A 678 17.84 -31.68 -8.11
CA THR A 678 16.78 -31.34 -7.15
C THR A 678 15.96 -30.18 -7.70
N SER A 679 14.68 -30.37 -7.94
CA SER A 679 13.78 -29.37 -8.52
C SER A 679 12.66 -29.01 -7.57
N GLY A 680 12.22 -27.75 -7.57
CA GLY A 680 11.13 -27.32 -6.71
C GLY A 680 10.25 -26.23 -7.31
N ILE A 681 9.04 -26.12 -6.78
CA ILE A 681 8.06 -25.07 -7.14
C ILE A 681 7.50 -24.48 -5.86
N TRP A 682 7.39 -23.15 -5.82
CA TRP A 682 6.85 -22.46 -4.66
C TRP A 682 6.22 -21.12 -5.03
N THR A 683 4.98 -20.92 -4.59
CA THR A 683 4.27 -19.65 -4.64
C THR A 683 4.55 -18.90 -3.34
N VAL A 684 4.95 -17.62 -3.44
CA VAL A 684 5.69 -16.97 -2.34
C VAL A 684 5.03 -15.69 -1.83
N HIS A 685 3.81 -15.38 -2.27
CA HIS A 685 3.00 -14.28 -1.75
C HIS A 685 3.76 -12.95 -1.70
N PHE A 686 4.46 -12.64 -2.80
CA PHE A 686 5.24 -11.41 -2.97
C PHE A 686 6.31 -11.20 -1.89
N GLY A 687 6.80 -12.27 -1.26
CA GLY A 687 7.86 -12.19 -0.25
C GLY A 687 7.45 -11.46 1.03
N MET A 688 6.19 -11.62 1.46
CA MET A 688 5.68 -11.09 2.73
C MET A 688 5.05 -12.20 3.59
N ASP A 689 5.49 -12.31 4.83
CA ASP A 689 5.05 -13.34 5.78
C ASP A 689 3.78 -12.95 6.57
N ASP A 690 3.22 -13.88 7.35
CA ASP A 690 1.99 -13.67 8.15
C ASP A 690 2.10 -12.51 9.15
N ALA A 691 3.32 -12.11 9.52
CA ALA A 691 3.59 -11.01 10.44
C ALA A 691 3.82 -9.68 9.72
N MET A 692 3.57 -9.61 8.40
CA MET A 692 3.90 -8.46 7.54
C MET A 692 5.39 -8.11 7.65
N GLN A 693 6.25 -9.11 7.48
CA GLN A 693 7.69 -8.97 7.38
C GLN A 693 8.19 -9.48 6.03
N ASP A 694 9.26 -8.87 5.53
CA ASP A 694 9.96 -9.37 4.35
C ASP A 694 10.52 -10.78 4.62
N SER A 695 10.16 -11.73 3.75
CA SER A 695 10.38 -13.16 3.97
C SER A 695 11.54 -13.76 3.17
N GLN A 696 12.25 -12.96 2.35
CA GLN A 696 13.28 -13.44 1.42
C GLN A 696 14.40 -14.27 2.08
N VAL A 697 14.78 -13.90 3.31
CA VAL A 697 15.82 -14.61 4.09
C VAL A 697 15.34 -15.99 4.53
N ARG A 698 14.07 -16.10 4.94
CA ARG A 698 13.46 -17.39 5.34
C ARG A 698 13.27 -18.29 4.12
N MET A 699 12.85 -17.71 2.99
CA MET A 699 12.75 -18.43 1.73
C MET A 699 14.09 -18.97 1.27
N ARG A 700 15.13 -18.12 1.29
CA ARG A 700 16.51 -18.51 1.02
C ARG A 700 16.96 -19.66 1.91
N ASP A 701 16.73 -19.56 3.22
CA ASP A 701 17.11 -20.62 4.18
C ASP A 701 16.44 -21.96 3.83
N LEU A 702 15.15 -21.92 3.48
CA LEU A 702 14.39 -23.11 3.12
C LEU A 702 14.90 -23.76 1.82
N ILE A 703 15.10 -22.95 0.77
CA ILE A 703 15.63 -23.40 -0.52
C ILE A 703 17.02 -24.03 -0.34
N ARG A 704 17.86 -23.43 0.51
CA ARG A 704 19.19 -23.95 0.82
C ARG A 704 19.13 -25.30 1.52
N GLU A 705 18.31 -25.40 2.57
CA GLU A 705 18.19 -26.61 3.39
C GLU A 705 17.53 -27.77 2.62
N ALA A 706 16.63 -27.45 1.68
CA ALA A 706 16.04 -28.41 0.76
C ALA A 706 16.95 -28.78 -0.42
N GLU A 707 18.14 -28.16 -0.52
CA GLU A 707 19.16 -28.41 -1.55
C GLU A 707 18.63 -28.33 -2.98
N VAL A 708 17.74 -27.38 -3.25
CA VAL A 708 17.10 -27.26 -4.57
C VAL A 708 18.12 -26.75 -5.59
N ASP A 709 18.19 -27.36 -6.77
CA ASP A 709 19.06 -26.95 -7.88
C ASP A 709 18.32 -26.10 -8.92
N VAL A 710 17.04 -26.41 -9.18
CA VAL A 710 16.18 -25.68 -10.12
C VAL A 710 14.87 -25.34 -9.42
N VAL A 711 14.56 -24.06 -9.25
CA VAL A 711 13.32 -23.66 -8.56
C VAL A 711 12.53 -22.63 -9.36
N GLY A 712 11.24 -22.91 -9.54
CA GLY A 712 10.25 -21.94 -9.97
C GLY A 712 9.66 -21.22 -8.76
N LEU A 713 9.75 -19.90 -8.72
CA LEU A 713 9.08 -19.07 -7.71
C LEU A 713 7.96 -18.27 -8.39
N LEU A 714 6.77 -18.28 -7.81
CA LEU A 714 5.58 -17.61 -8.36
C LEU A 714 5.09 -16.50 -7.44
N GLU A 715 4.28 -15.57 -7.96
CA GLU A 715 3.88 -14.33 -7.27
C GLU A 715 5.09 -13.46 -6.92
N THR A 716 5.94 -13.22 -7.91
CA THR A 716 7.23 -12.54 -7.78
C THR A 716 7.29 -11.15 -8.42
N GLU A 717 6.15 -10.59 -8.86
CA GLU A 717 6.08 -9.19 -9.32
C GLU A 717 6.26 -8.25 -8.12
N LEU A 718 7.42 -7.60 -8.03
CA LEU A 718 7.76 -6.73 -6.90
C LEU A 718 8.10 -5.29 -7.29
N GLN A 719 8.08 -4.95 -8.58
CA GLN A 719 8.52 -3.66 -9.10
C GLN A 719 7.40 -2.62 -9.19
N SER A 720 6.13 -2.97 -8.94
CA SER A 720 5.06 -1.97 -8.77
C SER A 720 5.11 -1.27 -7.41
N ILE A 721 4.52 -0.07 -7.31
CA ILE A 721 4.47 0.74 -6.08
C ILE A 721 3.93 -0.05 -4.88
N VAL A 722 2.86 -0.83 -5.10
CA VAL A 722 2.18 -1.58 -4.04
C VAL A 722 3.01 -2.74 -3.50
N PHE A 723 4.05 -3.17 -4.22
CA PHE A 723 5.00 -4.18 -3.77
C PHE A 723 6.34 -3.58 -3.32
N GLY A 724 6.46 -2.25 -3.36
CA GLY A 724 7.60 -1.51 -2.84
C GLY A 724 8.80 -1.44 -3.78
N ASN A 725 8.67 -1.72 -5.07
CA ASN A 725 9.79 -1.66 -6.02
C ASN A 725 10.99 -2.57 -5.65
N ARG A 726 10.75 -3.81 -5.19
CA ARG A 726 11.76 -4.72 -4.64
C ARG A 726 12.27 -5.75 -5.66
N ASN A 727 13.32 -6.48 -5.30
CA ASN A 727 13.83 -7.61 -6.09
C ASN A 727 14.37 -8.72 -5.18
N MET A 728 13.47 -9.63 -4.80
CA MET A 728 13.75 -10.76 -3.93
C MET A 728 14.57 -11.86 -4.63
N ALA A 729 14.27 -12.13 -5.90
CA ALA A 729 14.92 -13.20 -6.67
C ALA A 729 16.44 -13.01 -6.74
N GLN A 730 16.89 -11.76 -6.94
CA GLN A 730 18.32 -11.47 -6.99
C GLN A 730 19.03 -11.77 -5.67
N TYR A 731 18.40 -11.48 -4.53
CA TYR A 731 18.99 -11.78 -3.23
C TYR A 731 19.26 -13.28 -3.07
N ILE A 732 18.27 -14.10 -3.40
CA ILE A 732 18.39 -15.56 -3.33
C ILE A 732 19.47 -16.05 -4.31
N ALA A 733 19.50 -15.50 -5.52
CA ALA A 733 20.48 -15.85 -6.54
C ALA A 733 21.92 -15.50 -6.11
N GLU A 734 22.13 -14.33 -5.51
CA GLU A 734 23.45 -13.89 -5.03
C GLU A 734 23.96 -14.75 -3.87
N ASP A 735 23.10 -15.01 -2.89
CA ASP A 735 23.48 -15.65 -1.63
C ASP A 735 23.65 -17.17 -1.77
N LEU A 736 22.84 -17.80 -2.62
CA LEU A 736 22.94 -19.25 -2.86
C LEU A 736 23.74 -19.59 -4.12
N GLY A 737 23.93 -18.64 -5.04
CA GLY A 737 24.63 -18.85 -6.29
C GLY A 737 23.74 -19.56 -7.31
N TYR A 738 22.93 -18.78 -8.04
CA TYR A 738 22.06 -19.24 -9.12
C TYR A 738 22.19 -18.35 -10.36
N TYR A 739 21.93 -18.94 -11.54
CA TYR A 739 21.43 -18.19 -12.68
C TYR A 739 19.97 -17.80 -12.41
N VAL A 740 19.61 -16.56 -12.75
CA VAL A 740 18.26 -16.03 -12.50
C VAL A 740 17.63 -15.54 -13.80
N ASP A 741 16.43 -16.04 -14.09
CA ASP A 741 15.51 -15.41 -15.01
C ASP A 741 14.33 -14.82 -14.23
N TYR A 742 14.16 -13.49 -14.34
CA TYR A 742 13.10 -12.76 -13.64
C TYR A 742 11.71 -12.91 -14.25
N GLY A 743 11.59 -13.59 -15.40
CA GLY A 743 10.34 -13.74 -16.14
C GLY A 743 9.84 -12.42 -16.77
N PRO A 744 8.56 -12.40 -17.18
CA PRO A 744 7.96 -11.21 -17.79
C PRO A 744 8.06 -9.98 -16.87
N PRO A 745 8.53 -8.83 -17.37
CA PRO A 745 8.62 -7.62 -16.55
C PRO A 745 7.24 -7.05 -16.20
N SER A 746 7.17 -6.25 -15.14
CA SER A 746 5.91 -5.78 -14.53
C SER A 746 4.99 -5.00 -15.47
N HIS A 747 5.55 -4.32 -16.49
CA HIS A 747 4.75 -3.62 -17.49
C HIS A 747 3.99 -4.56 -18.44
N LYS A 748 4.22 -5.88 -18.34
CA LYS A 748 3.45 -6.95 -19.00
C LYS A 748 2.25 -7.44 -18.19
N HIS A 749 2.00 -6.88 -17.00
CA HIS A 749 0.77 -7.06 -16.23
C HIS A 749 0.48 -8.46 -15.69
N THR A 750 1.51 -9.20 -15.28
CA THR A 750 1.38 -10.52 -14.65
C THR A 750 1.69 -10.43 -13.16
N TRP A 751 1.35 -11.48 -12.39
CA TRP A 751 1.76 -11.62 -10.99
C TRP A 751 3.22 -12.05 -10.79
N GLY A 752 3.93 -12.33 -11.88
CA GLY A 752 5.35 -12.65 -11.90
C GLY A 752 5.64 -14.14 -11.69
N ALA A 753 6.65 -14.61 -12.40
CA ALA A 753 7.27 -15.92 -12.23
C ALA A 753 8.78 -15.76 -12.37
N VAL A 754 9.56 -16.51 -11.59
CA VAL A 754 11.02 -16.48 -11.59
C VAL A 754 11.53 -17.92 -11.73
N LEU A 755 12.57 -18.10 -12.54
CA LEU A 755 13.34 -19.33 -12.61
C LEU A 755 14.73 -19.09 -12.01
N LEU A 756 15.09 -19.86 -10.98
CA LEU A 756 16.45 -19.94 -10.45
C LEU A 756 17.04 -21.30 -10.80
N SER A 757 18.24 -21.33 -11.38
CA SER A 757 18.90 -22.57 -11.78
C SER A 757 20.39 -22.59 -11.40
N LYS A 758 20.85 -23.68 -10.79
CA LYS A 758 22.27 -24.00 -10.58
C LYS A 758 22.95 -24.42 -11.89
N PHE A 759 22.16 -24.78 -12.89
CA PHE A 759 22.60 -25.14 -14.23
C PHE A 759 22.53 -23.92 -15.17
N PRO A 760 23.49 -23.73 -16.08
CA PRO A 760 23.45 -22.62 -17.03
C PRO A 760 22.13 -22.59 -17.83
N ILE A 761 21.50 -21.42 -17.88
CA ILE A 761 20.34 -21.15 -18.74
C ILE A 761 20.90 -20.77 -20.13
N LEU A 762 20.66 -21.63 -21.12
CA LEU A 762 21.13 -21.45 -22.49
C LEU A 762 20.24 -20.46 -23.25
N ALA A 763 18.93 -20.64 -23.13
CA ALA A 763 17.91 -19.79 -23.72
C ALA A 763 16.66 -19.79 -22.83
N SER A 764 15.87 -18.72 -22.87
CA SER A 764 14.54 -18.68 -22.28
C SER A 764 13.58 -17.80 -23.06
N GLU A 765 12.33 -18.23 -23.13
CA GLU A 765 11.21 -17.52 -23.73
C GLU A 765 10.15 -17.24 -22.67
N HIS A 766 9.59 -16.03 -22.70
CA HIS A 766 8.56 -15.58 -21.77
C HIS A 766 7.20 -15.55 -22.48
N HIS A 767 6.22 -16.25 -21.92
CA HIS A 767 4.87 -16.34 -22.47
C HIS A 767 3.87 -15.62 -21.58
N LEU A 768 2.98 -14.85 -22.20
CA LEU A 768 1.76 -14.34 -21.59
C LEU A 768 0.63 -15.26 -22.04
N LEU A 769 0.12 -16.08 -21.13
CA LEU A 769 -0.80 -17.15 -21.48
C LEU A 769 -2.21 -16.60 -21.78
N PRO A 770 -3.03 -17.31 -22.58
CA PRO A 770 -4.36 -16.85 -22.96
C PRO A 770 -5.24 -16.54 -21.74
N SER A 771 -5.88 -15.39 -21.73
CA SER A 771 -6.77 -14.99 -20.65
C SER A 771 -7.95 -14.18 -21.20
N PRO A 772 -9.05 -14.80 -21.63
CA PRO A 772 -10.23 -14.06 -22.07
C PRO A 772 -10.97 -13.37 -20.92
N GLN A 773 -11.01 -13.95 -19.71
CA GLN A 773 -11.90 -13.49 -18.64
C GLN A 773 -11.19 -13.03 -17.37
N GLY A 774 -10.22 -13.81 -16.89
CA GLY A 774 -9.53 -13.63 -15.63
C GLY A 774 -8.16 -13.00 -15.77
N GLU A 775 -7.23 -13.38 -14.90
CA GLU A 775 -5.89 -12.83 -14.81
C GLU A 775 -4.94 -13.33 -15.91
N LEU A 776 -4.01 -12.43 -16.25
CA LEU A 776 -2.95 -12.72 -17.21
C LEU A 776 -1.82 -13.51 -16.54
N ALA A 777 -1.72 -14.78 -16.92
CA ALA A 777 -0.78 -15.75 -16.38
C ALA A 777 0.60 -15.69 -17.08
N PRO A 778 1.72 -15.66 -16.32
CA PRO A 778 3.06 -15.77 -16.87
C PRO A 778 3.53 -17.23 -17.02
N ALA A 779 4.36 -17.48 -18.03
CA ALA A 779 5.20 -18.69 -18.09
C ALA A 779 6.61 -18.38 -18.63
N ILE A 780 7.59 -19.15 -18.16
CA ILE A 780 8.99 -19.16 -18.62
C ILE A 780 9.26 -20.55 -19.18
N PHE A 781 9.63 -20.62 -20.46
CA PHE A 781 10.13 -21.85 -21.08
C PHE A 781 11.63 -21.70 -21.34
N ALA A 782 12.46 -22.50 -20.67
CA ALA A 782 13.91 -22.34 -20.67
C ALA A 782 14.65 -23.63 -21.04
N GLU A 783 15.81 -23.49 -21.66
CA GLU A 783 16.74 -24.58 -21.96
C GLU A 783 17.89 -24.55 -20.95
N LEU A 784 18.00 -25.59 -20.12
CA LEU A 784 19.05 -25.72 -19.11
C LEU A 784 20.13 -26.70 -19.57
N ASN A 785 21.41 -26.35 -19.39
CA ASN A 785 22.52 -27.29 -19.58
C ASN A 785 22.77 -28.09 -18.30
N VAL A 786 22.18 -29.27 -18.22
CA VAL A 786 22.27 -30.17 -17.06
C VAL A 786 23.25 -31.29 -17.38
N TYR A 787 24.41 -31.26 -16.75
CA TYR A 787 25.50 -32.25 -16.94
C TYR A 787 25.88 -32.50 -18.41
N GLY A 788 25.80 -31.48 -19.27
CA GLY A 788 26.13 -31.57 -20.69
C GLY A 788 24.95 -31.94 -21.61
N LYS A 789 23.76 -32.18 -21.06
CA LYS A 789 22.52 -32.43 -21.82
C LYS A 789 21.54 -31.25 -21.65
N THR A 790 20.74 -31.01 -22.67
CA THR A 790 19.70 -29.97 -22.62
C THR A 790 18.45 -30.52 -21.96
N VAL A 791 17.99 -29.84 -20.91
CA VAL A 791 16.71 -30.12 -20.24
C VAL A 791 15.81 -28.91 -20.40
N HIS A 792 14.67 -29.10 -21.06
CA HIS A 792 13.66 -28.05 -21.19
C HIS A 792 12.93 -27.88 -19.86
N THR A 793 12.81 -26.65 -19.36
CA THR A 793 12.20 -26.36 -18.07
C THR A 793 11.10 -25.32 -18.24
N MET A 794 9.88 -25.66 -17.81
CA MET A 794 8.73 -24.76 -17.81
C MET A 794 8.40 -24.32 -16.39
N VAL A 795 8.39 -23.02 -16.13
CA VAL A 795 7.83 -22.42 -14.91
C VAL A 795 6.56 -21.68 -15.27
N SER A 796 5.44 -21.92 -14.61
CA SER A 796 4.15 -21.28 -14.96
C SER A 796 3.23 -21.02 -13.77
N HIS A 797 2.43 -19.96 -13.86
CA HIS A 797 1.39 -19.63 -12.90
C HIS A 797 0.05 -19.41 -13.60
N ASN A 798 -0.87 -20.38 -13.50
CA ASN A 798 -2.21 -20.27 -14.04
C ASN A 798 -3.11 -19.38 -13.19
N GLY A 799 -4.22 -18.93 -13.80
CA GLY A 799 -5.28 -18.17 -13.15
C GLY A 799 -6.04 -18.93 -12.07
N GLN A 800 -6.85 -18.19 -11.32
CA GLN A 800 -7.53 -18.70 -10.13
C GLN A 800 -8.78 -19.55 -10.45
N GLU A 801 -9.37 -20.18 -9.42
CA GLU A 801 -10.50 -21.11 -9.56
C GLU A 801 -11.74 -20.45 -10.22
N GLU A 802 -11.93 -19.15 -9.98
CA GLU A 802 -13.03 -18.32 -10.46
C GLU A 802 -13.08 -18.20 -11.99
N SER A 803 -11.96 -18.43 -12.67
CA SER A 803 -11.81 -18.30 -14.13
C SER A 803 -11.45 -19.64 -14.79
N PRO A 804 -12.38 -20.62 -14.83
CA PRO A 804 -12.11 -21.98 -15.33
C PRO A 804 -11.72 -22.02 -16.82
N LEU A 805 -12.29 -21.15 -17.66
CA LEU A 805 -11.95 -21.08 -19.09
C LEU A 805 -10.50 -20.63 -19.29
N ASP A 806 -10.05 -19.66 -18.50
CA ASP A 806 -8.68 -19.18 -18.57
C ASP A 806 -7.71 -20.30 -18.18
N ARG A 807 -7.96 -21.01 -17.08
CA ARG A 807 -7.14 -22.17 -16.68
C ARG A 807 -7.07 -23.25 -17.77
N GLU A 808 -8.19 -23.57 -18.41
CA GLU A 808 -8.24 -24.53 -19.54
C GLU A 808 -7.33 -24.07 -20.68
N LEU A 809 -7.49 -22.83 -21.15
CA LEU A 809 -6.72 -22.29 -22.28
C LEU A 809 -5.24 -22.11 -21.96
N GLN A 810 -4.92 -21.66 -20.75
CA GLN A 810 -3.55 -21.49 -20.26
C GLN A 810 -2.83 -22.83 -20.23
N THR A 811 -3.43 -23.86 -19.62
CA THR A 811 -2.82 -25.19 -19.59
C THR A 811 -2.75 -25.83 -20.97
N THR A 812 -3.74 -25.61 -21.83
CA THR A 812 -3.71 -26.10 -23.22
C THR A 812 -2.51 -25.52 -23.98
N GLU A 813 -2.23 -24.22 -23.81
CA GLU A 813 -1.08 -23.59 -24.45
C GLU A 813 0.26 -24.08 -23.86
N ILE A 814 0.34 -24.24 -22.53
CA ILE A 814 1.50 -24.86 -21.87
C ILE A 814 1.77 -26.26 -22.43
N ALA A 815 0.75 -27.12 -22.49
CA ALA A 815 0.84 -28.47 -23.01
C ALA A 815 1.29 -28.48 -24.48
N ARG A 816 0.79 -27.55 -25.30
CA ARG A 816 1.22 -27.38 -26.71
C ARG A 816 2.68 -26.97 -26.83
N ILE A 817 3.19 -26.10 -25.95
CA ILE A 817 4.60 -25.70 -25.96
C ILE A 817 5.49 -26.88 -25.58
N ILE A 818 5.15 -27.58 -24.50
CA ILE A 818 5.95 -28.71 -23.96
C ILE A 818 5.94 -29.93 -24.88
N SER A 819 4.80 -30.26 -25.50
CA SER A 819 4.70 -31.43 -26.40
C SER A 819 5.58 -31.31 -27.65
N LYS A 820 5.89 -30.08 -28.11
CA LYS A 820 6.78 -29.87 -29.27
C LYS A 820 8.21 -30.33 -29.05
N THR A 821 8.66 -30.41 -27.80
CA THR A 821 10.02 -30.88 -27.49
C THR A 821 10.07 -32.38 -27.28
N TYR A 822 9.00 -33.13 -27.55
CA TYR A 822 9.03 -34.58 -27.40
C TYR A 822 10.02 -35.22 -28.41
N PRO A 823 10.89 -36.16 -27.99
CA PRO A 823 10.94 -36.84 -26.69
C PRO A 823 12.01 -36.29 -25.72
N ASP A 824 12.48 -35.06 -25.90
CA ASP A 824 13.55 -34.47 -25.07
C ASP A 824 13.18 -34.43 -23.57
N PRO A 825 14.18 -34.42 -22.68
CA PRO A 825 13.97 -34.23 -21.25
C PRO A 825 13.24 -32.93 -20.95
N VAL A 826 12.18 -33.03 -20.15
CA VAL A 826 11.39 -31.87 -19.69
C VAL A 826 11.19 -31.90 -18.19
N LEU A 827 11.29 -30.73 -17.57
CA LEU A 827 10.89 -30.46 -16.20
C LEU A 827 9.79 -29.38 -16.21
N PHE A 828 8.63 -29.68 -15.64
CA PHE A 828 7.54 -28.73 -15.44
C PHE A 828 7.42 -28.38 -13.95
N LEU A 829 7.36 -27.08 -13.64
CA LEU A 829 7.24 -26.52 -12.29
C LEU A 829 6.13 -25.46 -12.31
N GLY A 830 4.91 -25.80 -11.91
CA GLY A 830 3.82 -24.84 -12.11
C GLY A 830 2.65 -24.92 -11.14
N TYR A 831 1.91 -23.82 -11.13
CA TYR A 831 0.68 -23.62 -10.36
C TYR A 831 -0.51 -23.71 -11.33
N LEU A 832 -1.36 -24.71 -11.15
CA LEU A 832 -2.46 -25.08 -12.05
C LEU A 832 -3.85 -24.89 -11.46
N VAL A 833 -3.97 -24.76 -10.14
CA VAL A 833 -5.26 -24.74 -9.41
C VAL A 833 -6.15 -25.93 -9.80
N THR A 834 -5.67 -27.15 -9.58
CA THR A 834 -6.45 -28.37 -9.85
C THR A 834 -6.14 -29.43 -8.80
N LYS A 835 -6.98 -30.47 -8.70
CA LYS A 835 -6.65 -31.71 -7.97
C LYS A 835 -6.01 -32.74 -8.91
N PRO A 836 -5.24 -33.69 -8.38
CA PRO A 836 -4.75 -34.82 -9.16
C PRO A 836 -5.89 -35.63 -9.77
N HIS A 837 -5.70 -36.07 -11.02
CA HIS A 837 -6.63 -36.89 -11.82
C HIS A 837 -7.93 -36.21 -12.26
N GLU A 838 -8.08 -34.90 -12.03
CA GLU A 838 -9.27 -34.16 -12.49
C GLU A 838 -9.45 -34.26 -14.01
N GLU A 839 -10.70 -34.46 -14.40
CA GLU A 839 -11.11 -34.62 -15.79
C GLU A 839 -11.09 -33.30 -16.55
N ARG A 840 -10.93 -33.37 -17.88
CA ARG A 840 -11.09 -32.18 -18.75
C ARG A 840 -12.49 -31.56 -18.52
N PRO A 841 -12.62 -30.22 -18.52
CA PRO A 841 -11.63 -29.21 -18.91
C PRO A 841 -10.66 -28.77 -17.80
N ALA A 842 -10.61 -29.46 -16.66
CA ALA A 842 -9.66 -29.12 -15.61
C ALA A 842 -8.19 -29.31 -16.09
N PRO A 843 -7.25 -28.47 -15.61
CA PRO A 843 -5.86 -28.48 -16.05
C PRO A 843 -5.11 -29.83 -16.02
N TYR A 844 -5.41 -30.70 -15.04
CA TYR A 844 -4.54 -31.85 -14.74
C TYR A 844 -4.31 -32.76 -15.96
N ARG A 845 -5.38 -33.29 -16.57
CA ARG A 845 -5.25 -34.20 -17.72
C ARG A 845 -4.71 -33.50 -18.97
N ILE A 846 -5.04 -32.22 -19.16
CA ILE A 846 -4.51 -31.43 -20.28
C ILE A 846 -2.98 -31.37 -20.20
N LEU A 847 -2.44 -31.04 -19.03
CA LEU A 847 -0.99 -30.95 -18.85
C LEU A 847 -0.29 -32.30 -19.05
N PHE A 848 -0.74 -33.34 -18.34
CA PHE A 848 0.00 -34.60 -18.29
C PHE A 848 -0.23 -35.47 -19.53
N GLU A 849 -1.45 -35.53 -20.07
CA GLU A 849 -1.74 -36.33 -21.27
C GLU A 849 -1.35 -35.56 -22.55
N ASP A 850 -1.83 -34.32 -22.74
CA ASP A 850 -1.60 -33.58 -23.99
C ASP A 850 -0.18 -32.98 -24.03
N GLY A 851 0.38 -32.63 -22.87
CA GLY A 851 1.79 -32.20 -22.74
C GLY A 851 2.79 -33.35 -22.74
N GLN A 852 2.31 -34.60 -22.70
CA GLN A 852 3.12 -35.82 -22.65
C GLN A 852 4.15 -35.78 -21.51
N LEU A 853 3.65 -35.61 -20.28
CA LEU A 853 4.43 -35.53 -19.05
C LEU A 853 3.98 -36.61 -18.07
N LEU A 854 4.90 -37.04 -17.22
CA LEU A 854 4.62 -37.83 -16.03
C LEU A 854 4.48 -36.91 -14.82
N ASP A 855 3.51 -37.18 -13.96
CA ASP A 855 3.38 -36.54 -12.65
C ASP A 855 4.38 -37.15 -11.67
N VAL A 856 5.09 -36.32 -10.89
CA VAL A 856 6.06 -36.81 -9.92
C VAL A 856 5.46 -37.82 -8.92
N GLU A 857 4.25 -37.55 -8.43
CA GLU A 857 3.59 -38.38 -7.42
C GLU A 857 2.06 -38.37 -7.56
N PRO A 858 1.50 -39.10 -8.54
CA PRO A 858 0.06 -39.13 -8.81
C PRO A 858 -0.77 -39.69 -7.64
N LEU A 859 -0.20 -40.41 -6.68
CA LEU A 859 -0.95 -40.93 -5.53
C LEU A 859 -1.15 -39.91 -4.41
N ASP A 860 -0.41 -38.79 -4.41
CA ASP A 860 -0.59 -37.71 -3.44
C ASP A 860 -1.83 -36.85 -3.75
N ARG A 861 -2.99 -37.36 -3.34
CA ARG A 861 -4.31 -36.71 -3.50
C ARG A 861 -4.51 -35.45 -2.66
N ARG A 862 -3.54 -35.09 -1.79
CA ARG A 862 -3.62 -33.88 -0.96
C ARG A 862 -2.98 -32.66 -1.63
N ARG A 863 -2.40 -32.81 -2.83
CA ARG A 863 -1.90 -31.67 -3.59
C ARG A 863 -3.05 -30.81 -4.10
N TRP A 864 -2.83 -29.51 -4.02
CA TRP A 864 -3.68 -28.46 -4.54
C TRP A 864 -2.78 -27.37 -5.11
N CYS A 865 -3.15 -26.85 -6.28
CA CYS A 865 -2.44 -25.83 -7.04
C CYS A 865 -1.06 -26.19 -7.62
N GLU A 866 -0.07 -26.63 -6.84
CA GLU A 866 1.31 -26.78 -7.32
C GLU A 866 1.64 -28.20 -7.81
N TYR A 867 2.37 -28.30 -8.93
CA TYR A 867 2.72 -29.55 -9.59
C TYR A 867 4.15 -29.55 -10.12
N ILE A 868 4.80 -30.71 -10.00
CA ILE A 868 6.06 -31.03 -10.68
C ILE A 868 5.76 -32.14 -11.69
N GLY A 869 6.02 -31.87 -12.96
CA GLY A 869 5.94 -32.84 -14.05
C GLY A 869 7.30 -33.10 -14.67
N TYR A 870 7.50 -34.28 -15.27
CA TYR A 870 8.77 -34.63 -15.90
C TYR A 870 8.60 -35.54 -17.11
N ARG A 871 9.61 -35.57 -17.99
CA ARG A 871 9.73 -36.48 -19.13
C ARG A 871 11.20 -36.85 -19.36
N SER A 872 11.45 -38.07 -19.84
CA SER A 872 12.79 -38.58 -20.22
C SER A 872 13.85 -38.40 -19.12
N MET A 873 13.43 -38.59 -17.87
CA MET A 873 14.27 -38.57 -16.66
C MET A 873 13.73 -39.59 -15.65
N ARG A 874 14.60 -40.10 -14.78
CA ARG A 874 14.23 -40.97 -13.66
C ARG A 874 13.84 -40.13 -12.45
N LYS A 875 12.67 -40.35 -11.86
CA LYS A 875 12.35 -39.80 -10.53
C LYS A 875 13.07 -40.61 -9.45
N VAL A 876 13.61 -39.91 -8.45
CA VAL A 876 14.40 -40.49 -7.35
C VAL A 876 13.73 -40.28 -6.01
N ALA A 877 13.23 -39.06 -5.75
CA ALA A 877 12.59 -38.73 -4.49
C ALA A 877 11.58 -37.60 -4.66
N TYR A 878 10.61 -37.50 -3.75
CA TYR A 878 9.64 -36.42 -3.69
C TYR A 878 9.31 -36.07 -2.23
N ALA A 879 9.16 -34.77 -1.96
CA ALA A 879 8.78 -34.25 -0.66
C ALA A 879 7.95 -32.97 -0.78
N ARG A 880 7.07 -32.76 0.20
CA ARG A 880 6.43 -31.45 0.44
C ARG A 880 6.89 -30.90 1.77
N ILE A 881 7.30 -29.65 1.77
CA ILE A 881 7.79 -28.96 2.96
C ILE A 881 6.82 -27.84 3.30
N SER A 882 6.25 -27.91 4.50
CA SER A 882 5.20 -27.02 4.97
C SER A 882 5.60 -25.55 4.89
N HIS A 883 4.66 -24.69 4.54
CA HIS A 883 4.83 -23.23 4.40
C HIS A 883 5.21 -22.49 5.70
N SER A 884 4.97 -23.10 6.87
CA SER A 884 5.16 -22.47 8.19
C SER A 884 4.33 -21.19 8.30
N SER A 885 4.95 -20.03 8.44
CA SER A 885 4.32 -18.71 8.39
C SER A 885 4.88 -17.83 7.28
N VAL A 886 5.55 -18.41 6.27
CA VAL A 886 6.20 -17.66 5.18
C VAL A 886 5.20 -17.23 4.11
N THR A 887 4.28 -18.12 3.77
CA THR A 887 3.28 -18.01 2.69
C THR A 887 2.15 -18.99 3.02
N ASP A 888 1.21 -19.21 2.10
CA ASP A 888 0.08 -20.13 2.18
C ASP A 888 0.29 -21.44 1.41
N THR A 889 1.31 -21.55 0.55
CA THR A 889 1.64 -22.79 -0.18
C THR A 889 2.92 -23.49 0.29
N GLU A 890 2.93 -24.82 0.17
CA GLU A 890 4.06 -25.68 0.58
C GLU A 890 5.13 -25.71 -0.51
N LEU A 891 6.41 -25.70 -0.13
CA LEU A 891 7.47 -25.96 -1.11
C LEU A 891 7.40 -27.44 -1.53
N GLN A 892 7.09 -27.71 -2.80
CA GLN A 892 7.19 -29.05 -3.37
C GLN A 892 8.59 -29.24 -3.96
N VAL A 893 9.22 -30.39 -3.68
CA VAL A 893 10.57 -30.71 -4.13
C VAL A 893 10.64 -32.14 -4.64
N ALA A 894 11.36 -32.36 -5.73
CA ALA A 894 11.61 -33.67 -6.32
C ALA A 894 13.05 -33.81 -6.77
N LYS A 895 13.60 -35.02 -6.69
CA LYS A 895 14.95 -35.36 -7.17
C LYS A 895 14.83 -36.20 -8.44
N PHE A 896 15.64 -35.88 -9.45
CA PHE A 896 15.68 -36.59 -10.73
C PHE A 896 17.11 -36.99 -11.12
N LYS A 897 17.23 -37.95 -12.03
CA LYS A 897 18.45 -38.25 -12.79
C LYS A 897 18.16 -38.35 -14.27
N LEU A 898 19.10 -37.92 -15.10
CA LEU A 898 19.04 -38.14 -16.53
C LEU A 898 19.31 -39.62 -16.84
N TYR A 899 18.68 -40.13 -17.90
CA TYR A 899 19.06 -41.43 -18.45
C TYR A 899 20.45 -41.36 -19.08
N GLU A 900 21.19 -42.44 -18.94
CA GLU A 900 22.49 -42.66 -19.56
C GLU A 900 22.30 -42.89 -21.08
N PRO A 901 23.27 -42.57 -21.96
CA PRO A 901 23.08 -42.63 -23.42
C PRO A 901 22.67 -44.00 -23.98
N ASP A 902 22.97 -45.08 -23.27
CA ASP A 902 22.67 -46.47 -23.59
C ASP A 902 21.34 -46.95 -23.00
N GLU A 903 20.67 -46.14 -22.18
CA GLU A 903 19.40 -46.47 -21.55
C GLU A 903 18.21 -45.98 -22.38
N VAL A 904 17.20 -46.84 -22.53
CA VAL A 904 15.98 -46.53 -23.29
C VAL A 904 14.90 -46.03 -22.36
N TYR A 905 14.45 -44.79 -22.57
CA TYR A 905 13.26 -44.25 -21.91
C TYR A 905 11.98 -44.88 -22.49
N HIS A 906 11.09 -45.35 -21.62
CA HIS A 906 9.77 -45.89 -22.00
C HIS A 906 8.65 -44.90 -21.60
N PRO A 907 8.06 -44.18 -22.58
CA PRO A 907 7.15 -43.06 -22.29
C PRO A 907 5.77 -43.44 -21.76
N GLN A 908 5.39 -44.71 -21.81
CA GLN A 908 4.00 -45.13 -21.57
C GLN A 908 3.71 -45.61 -20.14
N TYR A 909 4.74 -45.86 -19.30
CA TYR A 909 4.53 -46.38 -17.95
C TYR A 909 5.56 -45.87 -16.95
N ASP A 910 5.06 -45.25 -15.88
CA ASP A 910 5.80 -44.81 -14.70
C ASP A 910 5.96 -45.99 -13.71
N TRP A 911 6.75 -47.01 -14.07
CA TRP A 911 6.95 -48.19 -13.22
C TRP A 911 8.01 -47.97 -12.14
N TYR A 912 7.57 -47.75 -10.91
CA TYR A 912 8.47 -47.56 -9.76
C TYR A 912 8.03 -48.38 -8.55
N ASN A 913 9.01 -48.81 -7.76
CA ASN A 913 8.83 -49.34 -6.42
C ASN A 913 9.16 -48.27 -5.38
N PHE A 914 8.39 -48.24 -4.29
CA PHE A 914 8.70 -47.40 -3.14
C PHE A 914 9.84 -48.00 -2.33
N LEU A 915 10.80 -47.17 -1.95
CA LEU A 915 11.90 -47.55 -1.07
C LEU A 915 11.67 -47.06 0.35
N ASP A 916 12.09 -47.86 1.34
CA ASP A 916 12.30 -47.37 2.69
C ASP A 916 13.52 -46.44 2.70
N GLU A 917 13.48 -45.35 3.47
CA GLU A 917 14.58 -44.39 3.52
C GLU A 917 15.91 -45.05 3.92
N ASN A 918 15.89 -46.11 4.74
CA ASN A 918 17.10 -46.81 5.15
C ASN A 918 17.85 -47.46 3.98
N ASP A 919 17.13 -47.81 2.91
CA ASP A 919 17.66 -48.45 1.70
C ASP A 919 18.13 -47.43 0.65
N VAL A 920 17.87 -46.14 0.87
CA VAL A 920 18.23 -45.05 -0.05
C VAL A 920 19.63 -44.54 0.26
N ALA A 921 20.47 -44.29 -0.75
CA ALA A 921 21.78 -43.69 -0.55
C ALA A 921 21.67 -42.32 0.14
N VAL A 922 22.59 -41.98 1.06
CA VAL A 922 22.50 -40.76 1.87
C VAL A 922 22.34 -39.49 1.03
N GLU A 923 23.09 -39.36 -0.08
CA GLU A 923 23.02 -38.22 -1.01
C GLU A 923 21.63 -38.07 -1.69
N HIS A 924 20.89 -39.17 -1.81
CA HIS A 924 19.55 -39.18 -2.41
C HIS A 924 18.46 -38.82 -1.40
N ARG A 925 18.76 -38.83 -0.09
CA ARG A 925 17.80 -38.50 0.97
C ARG A 925 17.55 -36.99 1.04
N PHE A 926 16.39 -36.58 1.57
CA PHE A 926 16.13 -35.18 1.92
C PHE A 926 16.73 -34.84 3.29
N SER A 927 16.90 -33.54 3.56
CA SER A 927 17.44 -33.09 4.85
C SER A 927 16.55 -33.54 6.01
N LYS A 928 17.18 -34.13 7.03
CA LYS A 928 16.53 -34.50 8.30
C LYS A 928 16.12 -33.29 9.14
N ALA A 929 16.52 -32.07 8.75
CA ALA A 929 16.13 -30.85 9.46
C ALA A 929 14.62 -30.61 9.48
N PHE A 930 13.87 -31.20 8.54
CA PHE A 930 12.41 -31.09 8.45
C PHE A 930 11.65 -32.15 9.23
N GLU A 931 12.33 -33.07 9.91
CA GLU A 931 11.71 -34.09 10.77
C GLU A 931 11.28 -33.51 12.14
N GLY A 932 10.33 -34.18 12.80
CA GLY A 932 9.93 -33.89 14.17
C GLY A 932 9.43 -32.47 14.43
N LYS A 933 10.26 -31.63 15.07
CA LYS A 933 9.93 -30.20 15.33
C LYS A 933 10.19 -29.30 14.13
N GLY A 934 10.90 -29.77 13.11
CA GLY A 934 11.19 -29.04 11.88
C GLY A 934 12.17 -27.87 12.06
N MET A 935 12.55 -27.28 10.93
CA MET A 935 13.44 -26.14 10.84
C MET A 935 12.63 -24.84 10.81
N LYS A 936 12.70 -24.00 11.84
CA LYS A 936 11.99 -22.70 11.90
C LYS A 936 10.48 -22.81 11.56
N GLY A 937 9.86 -23.90 11.98
CA GLY A 937 8.45 -24.22 11.73
C GLY A 937 8.16 -24.97 10.43
N HIS A 938 9.15 -25.11 9.53
CA HIS A 938 9.03 -25.92 8.31
C HIS A 938 9.24 -27.40 8.62
N LYS A 939 8.32 -28.26 8.16
CA LYS A 939 8.33 -29.72 8.36
C LYS A 939 7.92 -30.42 7.07
N HIS A 940 8.19 -31.71 6.96
CA HIS A 940 7.54 -32.51 5.94
C HIS A 940 6.02 -32.52 6.16
N ALA A 941 5.27 -32.16 5.12
CA ALA A 941 3.81 -32.20 5.13
C ALA A 941 3.30 -33.64 4.98
N LEU A 942 4.05 -34.46 4.25
CA LEU A 942 3.94 -35.91 4.29
C LEU A 942 4.62 -36.44 5.56
N SER A 943 4.14 -37.58 6.08
CA SER A 943 4.70 -38.19 7.29
C SER A 943 6.19 -38.55 7.13
N ILE A 944 6.57 -38.92 5.91
CA ILE A 944 7.95 -39.19 5.46
C ILE A 944 8.08 -38.72 3.99
N PRO A 945 9.28 -38.30 3.55
CA PRO A 945 9.57 -38.17 2.12
C PRO A 945 9.39 -39.50 1.38
N ILE A 946 9.14 -39.43 0.08
CA ILE A 946 8.93 -40.60 -0.77
C ILE A 946 10.17 -40.81 -1.63
N TYR A 947 10.60 -42.07 -1.74
CA TYR A 947 11.77 -42.48 -2.52
C TYR A 947 11.40 -43.58 -3.50
N TYR A 948 11.98 -43.51 -4.70
CA TYR A 948 11.62 -44.38 -5.83
C TYR A 948 12.83 -45.17 -6.32
N GLN A 949 12.55 -46.40 -6.74
CA GLN A 949 13.43 -47.21 -7.58
C GLN A 949 12.69 -47.58 -8.85
N GLU A 950 13.27 -47.31 -10.02
CA GLU A 950 12.70 -47.74 -11.29
C GLU A 950 12.58 -49.27 -11.30
N ALA A 951 11.40 -49.78 -11.67
CA ALA A 951 11.21 -51.22 -11.76
C ALA A 951 11.98 -51.74 -12.97
N ALA A 952 12.83 -52.75 -12.76
CA ALA A 952 13.45 -53.45 -13.87
C ALA A 952 12.35 -53.99 -14.79
N SER A 953 12.43 -53.71 -16.09
CA SER A 953 11.51 -54.25 -17.09
C SER A 953 11.39 -55.76 -16.89
N PHE A 954 10.17 -56.25 -16.65
CA PHE A 954 9.90 -57.66 -16.87
C PHE A 954 10.08 -57.92 -18.36
N GLU A 955 11.14 -58.66 -18.73
CA GLU A 955 11.29 -59.24 -20.07
C GLU A 955 10.06 -60.04 -20.49
#